data_AF-A0A4Q9GTG0-F1
#
_entry.id   AF-A0A4Q9GTG0-F1
#
_cell.length_a   1.000
_cell.length_b   1.000
_cell.length_c   1.000
_cell.angle_alpha   90.00
_cell.angle_beta   90.00
_cell.angle_gamma   90.00
#
_symmetry.space_group_name_H-M   'P 1'
#
loop_
_entity.id
_entity.type
_entity.pdbx_description
1 polymer ?
#
loop_
_entity_poly.entity_id
_entity_poly.type
_entity_poly.pdbx_seq_one_letter_code
_entity_poly.pdbx_strand_id
1 'polypeptide(L)'
;MTDSNNSAPAGWFPDPSGTPRQRYWDGAQWTEHFHPPLTEPVAGPVATAPKSKGKSGLVALIAGGSVVILAVTSFFVWGLPALTGGSNGTVYADPAWDYSYTTPMLNIERDHEFEFPAKFDFEKREMDFATPEPAITPFPGETFEPGEEELLNSDPYVNPSWAFEIFYDAAFTKRAEVMAIQYEPGEPIFILPHDSPTGWTVEGHYPRPVMDEEFGGGWGLHSEYYLMRKIDEKGELLDKPVVTKFTAKSELAAPVVTFSTEDDDGNLTMTWDPVDGADRYLVVASHSGGSTTTRSLDILDQSETTTWSSSISQSDDSRDAPWVNQQNVGMELFSYGSADTLSSGWSLTGDTNGYDFGVIASNGTNFSPYNTYDSVEIAGTLPLEIAFAASRELKKWGKSGFVEGMENVQTTIAFTSLDGATRSTVAHIVADKVFEIDGRWALPLMGRGTSLGEWVPVSKATVPDIDAAVKAYNKRADDEAPTTGMTEFVSLTEPVDQFATGVKEAPDTEYPIFGSNDFSKFLAAHFIAHTPIIDISEWIDKPGMPEAMDAAYEAMYQNPYAISLKGMQVNNAGTAMTVEYTFTKKVMSQMQSELFAKVKKVVKDVASSGSDAKKVTALNNWIVKNAAYDHKALANKDKGFFGAVPVEYANAWNANGVLVDGVGVCASYAYAFNALANDAGIETVVIVGDVVNGGLHAWNKVKIDGTWTAVDSTWNDSPAGNRYLMITDAEFSGSALRTEDQSWMSDTFLKDFSTQ
;
A
#
# COMPACT_ATOMS: atom_id res chain seq x y z
N MET A 1 3.38 46.90 -31.72
CA MET A 1 2.15 47.47 -32.35
C MET A 1 1.30 46.27 -32.73
N THR A 2 0.15 45.96 -32.13
CA THR A 2 -0.89 46.75 -31.43
C THR A 2 -1.32 46.03 -30.15
N ASP A 3 -1.54 46.78 -29.07
CA ASP A 3 -2.16 46.30 -27.81
C ASP A 3 -3.56 45.73 -28.08
N SER A 4 -3.80 44.49 -27.67
CA SER A 4 -5.15 43.96 -27.45
C SER A 4 -5.32 43.70 -25.96
N ASN A 5 -6.06 44.61 -25.30
CA ASN A 5 -6.54 44.48 -23.93
C ASN A 5 -7.21 43.12 -23.71
N ASN A 6 -6.54 42.23 -22.99
CA ASN A 6 -7.13 40.99 -22.47
C ASN A 6 -7.72 41.29 -21.08
N SER A 7 -8.85 42.00 -21.03
CA SER A 7 -9.62 42.16 -19.80
C SER A 7 -10.51 40.93 -19.63
N ALA A 8 -10.28 40.14 -18.57
CA ALA A 8 -11.08 38.95 -18.27
C ALA A 8 -12.59 39.26 -18.35
N PRO A 9 -13.44 38.40 -18.94
CA PRO A 9 -14.88 38.63 -19.02
C PRO A 9 -15.54 38.58 -17.63
N ALA A 10 -16.72 39.18 -17.51
CA ALA A 10 -17.43 39.23 -16.24
C ALA A 10 -17.79 37.82 -15.72
N GLY A 11 -17.52 37.52 -14.45
CA GLY A 11 -17.67 36.18 -13.88
C GLY A 11 -17.36 36.10 -12.39
N TRP A 12 -17.63 34.94 -11.78
CA TRP A 12 -17.30 34.65 -10.38
C TRP A 12 -15.90 34.04 -10.28
N PHE A 13 -15.05 34.59 -9.41
CA PHE A 13 -13.67 34.17 -9.23
C PHE A 13 -13.30 34.17 -7.74
N PRO A 14 -12.27 33.45 -7.28
CA PRO A 14 -11.79 33.52 -5.89
C PRO A 14 -11.52 34.96 -5.46
N ASP A 15 -11.89 35.30 -4.22
CA ASP A 15 -11.77 36.66 -3.72
C ASP A 15 -10.29 37.08 -3.57
N PRO A 16 -9.83 38.12 -4.30
CA PRO A 16 -8.44 38.57 -4.27
C PRO A 16 -8.01 39.13 -2.90
N SER A 17 -8.94 39.29 -1.95
CA SER A 17 -8.64 39.68 -0.58
C SER A 17 -8.19 38.53 0.33
N GLY A 18 -8.09 37.30 -0.20
CA GLY A 18 -7.57 36.13 0.53
C GLY A 18 -8.61 35.41 1.38
N THR A 19 -9.90 35.68 1.19
CA THR A 19 -10.97 34.93 1.86
C THR A 19 -11.37 33.70 1.06
N PRO A 20 -11.76 32.56 1.69
CA PRO A 20 -12.16 31.33 0.99
C PRO A 20 -13.59 31.45 0.41
N ARG A 21 -13.84 32.50 -0.37
CA ARG A 21 -15.12 32.84 -1.00
C ARG A 21 -14.86 33.28 -2.44
N GLN A 22 -15.90 33.25 -3.27
CA GLN A 22 -15.83 33.84 -4.61
C GLN A 22 -16.38 35.28 -4.59
N ARG A 23 -15.80 36.14 -5.43
CA ARG A 23 -16.17 37.53 -5.67
C ARG A 23 -16.38 37.73 -7.18
N TYR A 24 -17.33 38.58 -7.56
CA TYR A 24 -17.65 38.80 -8.98
C TYR A 24 -16.74 39.88 -9.60
N TRP A 25 -16.06 39.54 -10.70
CA TRP A 25 -15.34 40.46 -11.58
C TRP A 25 -16.30 40.91 -12.70
N ASP A 26 -16.40 42.21 -12.98
CA ASP A 26 -17.37 42.74 -13.95
C ASP A 26 -16.83 42.93 -15.38
N GLY A 27 -15.59 42.52 -15.63
CA GLY A 27 -14.91 42.80 -16.89
C GLY A 27 -13.86 43.90 -16.79
N ALA A 28 -13.85 44.70 -15.73
CA ALA A 28 -12.91 45.81 -15.53
C ALA A 28 -12.43 45.96 -14.07
N GLN A 29 -13.22 45.55 -13.08
CA GLN A 29 -12.90 45.64 -11.66
C GLN A 29 -13.64 44.57 -10.83
N TRP A 30 -13.16 44.35 -9.61
CA TRP A 30 -13.84 43.50 -8.62
C TRP A 30 -15.03 44.23 -8.02
N THR A 31 -16.22 43.65 -8.11
CA THR A 31 -17.47 44.22 -7.57
C THR A 31 -17.64 43.93 -6.07
N GLU A 32 -18.62 44.50 -5.38
CA GLU A 32 -18.92 44.15 -3.98
C GLU A 32 -19.77 42.86 -3.83
N HIS A 33 -20.01 42.14 -4.92
CA HIS A 33 -20.80 40.91 -4.89
C HIS A 33 -19.94 39.71 -4.51
N PHE A 34 -20.34 39.00 -3.45
CA PHE A 34 -19.70 37.79 -2.95
C PHE A 34 -20.65 36.60 -3.08
N HIS A 35 -20.12 35.43 -3.41
CA HIS A 35 -20.86 34.18 -3.39
C HIS A 35 -21.08 33.77 -1.91
N PRO A 36 -22.29 33.33 -1.50
CA PRO A 36 -22.52 32.88 -0.13
C PRO A 36 -21.58 31.71 0.21
N PRO A 37 -20.98 31.65 1.42
CA PRO A 37 -20.28 30.46 1.87
C PRO A 37 -21.29 29.31 2.00
N LEU A 38 -20.87 28.08 1.65
CA LEU A 38 -21.59 26.87 2.04
C LEU A 38 -21.51 26.77 3.57
N THR A 39 -22.53 27.28 4.27
CA THR A 39 -22.71 27.03 5.70
C THR A 39 -23.58 25.79 5.88
N GLU A 40 -23.05 24.77 6.54
CA GLU A 40 -23.86 23.70 7.12
C GLU A 40 -24.96 24.29 8.03
N PRO A 41 -26.21 23.81 7.97
CA PRO A 41 -27.23 24.20 8.94
C PRO A 41 -26.98 23.49 10.29
N VAL A 42 -26.57 24.28 11.29
CA VAL A 42 -26.59 23.90 12.70
C VAL A 42 -28.02 23.59 13.14
N ALA A 43 -28.27 22.37 13.61
CA ALA A 43 -29.54 21.97 14.19
C ALA A 43 -29.80 22.70 15.53
N GLY A 44 -30.94 23.39 15.64
CA GLY A 44 -31.45 24.02 16.87
C GLY A 44 -32.97 23.90 16.99
N PRO A 45 -33.54 23.95 18.22
CA PRO A 45 -34.64 23.06 18.61
C PRO A 45 -36.07 23.54 18.31
N VAL A 46 -36.94 22.52 18.26
CA VAL A 46 -38.39 22.47 18.03
C VAL A 46 -39.22 23.47 18.85
N ALA A 47 -40.22 24.07 18.19
CA ALA A 47 -41.42 24.64 18.82
C ALA A 47 -42.71 23.97 18.28
N THR A 48 -43.64 23.69 19.18
CA THR A 48 -44.73 22.70 19.08
C THR A 48 -46.13 23.23 18.72
N ALA A 49 -46.91 22.40 18.00
CA ALA A 49 -48.37 22.08 18.12
C ALA A 49 -49.44 23.14 17.70
N PRO A 50 -50.72 22.77 17.37
CA PRO A 50 -51.45 21.53 17.75
C PRO A 50 -52.46 20.85 16.75
N LYS A 51 -52.60 19.52 16.94
CA LYS A 51 -53.80 18.63 17.04
C LYS A 51 -55.08 18.84 16.19
N SER A 52 -55.55 17.77 15.52
CA SER A 52 -56.82 17.06 15.87
C SER A 52 -57.10 15.71 15.15
N LYS A 53 -57.22 14.65 15.98
CA LYS A 53 -58.13 13.47 16.02
C LYS A 53 -58.82 12.90 14.74
N GLY A 54 -58.74 11.56 14.56
CA GLY A 54 -59.94 10.73 14.30
C GLY A 54 -59.83 9.47 13.41
N LYS A 55 -59.62 8.30 14.04
CA LYS A 55 -60.18 6.93 13.81
C LYS A 55 -60.21 6.24 12.40
N SER A 56 -59.64 5.01 12.44
CA SER A 56 -60.15 3.71 11.95
C SER A 56 -60.29 3.40 10.46
N GLY A 57 -59.83 2.21 10.05
CA GLY A 57 -60.48 1.42 9.00
C GLY A 57 -59.54 0.65 8.06
N LEU A 58 -59.55 -0.68 8.19
CA LEU A 58 -58.90 -1.68 7.35
C LEU A 58 -59.65 -1.88 6.00
N VAL A 59 -58.98 -2.52 5.03
CA VAL A 59 -59.50 -3.40 3.94
C VAL A 59 -59.41 -2.87 2.49
N ALA A 60 -58.36 -3.33 1.80
CA ALA A 60 -58.35 -4.26 0.66
C ALA A 60 -59.05 -3.93 -0.70
N LEU A 61 -58.20 -3.97 -1.74
CA LEU A 61 -58.24 -4.86 -2.93
C LEU A 61 -59.25 -4.63 -4.09
N ILE A 62 -58.67 -4.74 -5.29
CA ILE A 62 -59.18 -5.22 -6.60
C ILE A 62 -59.42 -4.18 -7.70
N ALA A 63 -58.43 -4.15 -8.61
CA ALA A 63 -58.49 -4.39 -10.06
C ALA A 63 -59.44 -3.59 -10.96
N GLY A 64 -58.86 -3.14 -12.08
CA GLY A 64 -59.53 -3.22 -13.38
C GLY A 64 -59.36 -2.01 -14.30
N GLY A 65 -58.36 -2.07 -15.18
CA GLY A 65 -58.61 -1.86 -16.61
C GLY A 65 -58.46 -0.46 -17.22
N SER A 66 -57.33 -0.28 -17.90
CA SER A 66 -57.25 -0.02 -19.35
C SER A 66 -56.96 1.41 -19.87
N VAL A 67 -55.96 1.41 -20.76
CA VAL A 67 -55.69 2.30 -21.93
C VAL A 67 -54.73 3.51 -21.74
N VAL A 68 -53.46 3.20 -22.00
CA VAL A 68 -52.43 3.91 -22.79
C VAL A 68 -52.82 5.30 -23.36
N ILE A 69 -52.08 6.33 -22.94
CA ILE A 69 -51.51 7.37 -23.83
C ILE A 69 -50.11 7.74 -23.31
N LEU A 70 -49.10 7.56 -24.17
CA LEU A 70 -47.74 8.08 -24.04
C LEU A 70 -47.76 9.61 -23.93
N ALA A 71 -47.22 10.15 -22.84
CA ALA A 71 -46.79 11.54 -22.77
C ALA A 71 -45.54 11.63 -21.90
N VAL A 72 -44.43 11.88 -22.58
CA VAL A 72 -43.17 12.44 -22.06
C VAL A 72 -43.45 13.35 -20.87
N THR A 73 -43.07 12.91 -19.68
CA THR A 73 -43.00 13.78 -18.51
C THR A 73 -41.68 13.50 -17.83
N SER A 74 -40.73 14.37 -18.16
CA SER A 74 -39.49 14.64 -17.46
C SER A 74 -39.75 14.67 -15.96
N PHE A 75 -39.40 13.60 -15.26
CA PHE A 75 -39.29 13.65 -13.81
C PHE A 75 -37.92 14.23 -13.47
N PHE A 76 -37.91 15.56 -13.40
CA PHE A 76 -36.98 16.32 -12.59
C PHE A 76 -36.99 15.76 -11.16
N VAL A 77 -36.01 14.90 -10.83
CA VAL A 77 -35.67 14.63 -9.44
C VAL A 77 -34.80 15.79 -8.98
N TRP A 78 -35.40 16.66 -8.18
CA TRP A 78 -34.71 17.71 -7.46
C TRP A 78 -33.66 17.09 -6.53
N GLY A 79 -32.39 17.33 -6.87
CA GLY A 79 -31.40 17.95 -6.00
C GLY A 79 -31.17 17.31 -4.64
N LEU A 80 -30.13 16.48 -4.57
CA LEU A 80 -29.16 16.53 -3.47
C LEU A 80 -27.93 17.31 -3.95
N PRO A 81 -27.82 18.62 -3.68
CA PRO A 81 -26.54 19.30 -3.60
C PRO A 81 -26.04 19.21 -2.14
N ALA A 82 -25.26 18.17 -1.86
CA ALA A 82 -24.39 17.99 -0.69
C ALA A 82 -23.53 16.77 -1.06
N LEU A 83 -22.21 16.81 -1.26
CA LEU A 83 -21.17 17.60 -0.61
C LEU A 83 -20.06 17.96 -1.63
N THR A 84 -19.79 19.25 -1.82
CA THR A 84 -18.42 19.69 -2.10
C THR A 84 -17.73 19.84 -0.75
N GLY A 85 -16.81 18.94 -0.41
CA GLY A 85 -15.95 19.09 0.76
C GLY A 85 -15.94 17.88 1.68
N GLY A 86 -14.94 17.03 1.49
CA GLY A 86 -14.60 15.92 2.37
C GLY A 86 -13.48 15.04 1.80
N SER A 87 -12.57 15.57 0.99
CA SER A 87 -11.36 14.83 0.65
C SER A 87 -10.55 14.66 1.93
N ASN A 88 -10.36 13.42 2.38
CA ASN A 88 -9.23 13.05 3.23
C ASN A 88 -7.88 13.13 2.48
N GLY A 89 -7.91 13.58 1.21
CA GLY A 89 -6.73 13.90 0.43
C GLY A 89 -5.84 14.91 1.16
N THR A 90 -4.54 14.65 1.14
CA THR A 90 -3.51 15.55 1.64
C THR A 90 -3.70 16.94 1.01
N VAL A 91 -4.08 17.92 1.82
CA VAL A 91 -4.10 19.32 1.39
C VAL A 91 -2.64 19.75 1.28
N TYR A 92 -2.15 19.87 0.05
CA TYR A 92 -0.78 20.31 -0.21
C TYR A 92 -0.56 21.80 0.03
N ALA A 93 -1.66 22.55 0.10
CA ALA A 93 -1.67 23.92 0.58
C ALA A 93 -1.41 23.93 2.09
N ASP A 94 -0.30 24.53 2.51
CA ASP A 94 -0.10 24.82 3.93
C ASP A 94 -1.28 25.70 4.41
N PRO A 95 -2.08 25.25 5.41
CA PRO A 95 -3.21 26.02 5.93
C PRO A 95 -2.79 27.35 6.59
N ALA A 96 -1.48 27.60 6.77
CA ALA A 96 -0.91 28.88 7.21
C ALA A 96 -0.58 29.84 6.05
N TRP A 97 -0.66 29.41 4.79
CA TRP A 97 -0.29 30.24 3.64
C TRP A 97 -1.41 31.21 3.24
N ASP A 98 -1.04 32.48 3.10
CA ASP A 98 -1.85 33.55 2.50
C ASP A 98 -1.40 33.72 1.04
N TYR A 99 -2.27 33.45 0.08
CA TYR A 99 -1.93 33.45 -1.35
C TYR A 99 -2.18 34.80 -2.02
N SER A 100 -1.32 35.17 -2.96
CA SER A 100 -1.55 36.32 -3.84
C SER A 100 -2.00 35.85 -5.23
N TYR A 101 -3.11 36.35 -5.74
CA TYR A 101 -3.63 35.94 -7.05
C TYR A 101 -3.30 36.96 -8.15
N THR A 102 -2.86 36.48 -9.31
CA THR A 102 -2.70 37.29 -10.52
C THR A 102 -4.01 37.37 -11.32
N THR A 103 -3.99 38.10 -12.44
CA THR A 103 -5.13 38.10 -13.37
C THR A 103 -5.22 36.75 -14.08
N PRO A 104 -6.40 36.09 -14.14
CA PRO A 104 -6.55 34.81 -14.82
C PRO A 104 -6.20 34.87 -16.31
N MET A 105 -5.55 33.83 -16.82
CA MET A 105 -5.18 33.66 -18.23
C MET A 105 -6.10 32.63 -18.90
N LEU A 106 -7.13 33.09 -19.60
CA LEU A 106 -8.14 32.20 -20.17
C LEU A 106 -7.88 31.89 -21.64
N ASN A 107 -8.16 30.64 -22.05
CA ASN A 107 -8.06 30.14 -23.42
C ASN A 107 -6.67 30.31 -24.06
N ILE A 108 -5.62 29.96 -23.30
CA ILE A 108 -4.26 29.91 -23.83
C ILE A 108 -4.13 28.77 -24.86
N GLU A 109 -3.17 28.89 -25.78
CA GLU A 109 -2.83 27.77 -26.66
C GLU A 109 -2.34 26.57 -25.83
N ARG A 110 -2.57 25.36 -26.32
CA ARG A 110 -2.22 24.13 -25.58
C ARG A 110 -0.70 23.98 -25.37
N ASP A 111 0.10 24.56 -26.25
CA ASP A 111 1.56 24.60 -26.21
C ASP A 111 2.12 25.86 -25.53
N HIS A 112 1.30 26.61 -24.79
CA HIS A 112 1.74 27.84 -24.13
C HIS A 112 2.82 27.58 -23.07
N GLU A 113 3.95 28.26 -23.20
CA GLU A 113 5.05 28.27 -22.21
C GLU A 113 4.93 29.51 -21.32
N PHE A 114 4.98 29.33 -20.00
CA PHE A 114 5.08 30.47 -19.10
C PHE A 114 6.56 30.83 -18.87
N GLU A 115 6.88 32.11 -19.04
CA GLU A 115 8.22 32.63 -18.82
C GLU A 115 8.31 33.29 -17.43
N PHE A 116 9.26 32.85 -16.62
CA PHE A 116 9.57 33.45 -15.33
C PHE A 116 10.99 34.03 -15.31
N PRO A 117 11.16 35.35 -15.14
CA PRO A 117 12.48 35.95 -15.03
C PRO A 117 13.24 35.41 -13.80
N ALA A 118 14.42 34.84 -14.04
CA ALA A 118 15.32 34.38 -12.99
C ALA A 118 16.70 35.06 -13.13
N LYS A 119 17.36 35.31 -12.00
CA LYS A 119 18.71 35.89 -11.91
C LYS A 119 19.67 34.99 -11.14
N PHE A 120 19.35 33.69 -11.10
CA PHE A 120 20.08 32.66 -10.39
C PHE A 120 20.15 31.40 -11.27
N ASP A 121 21.02 30.49 -10.89
CA ASP A 121 21.17 29.17 -11.49
C ASP A 121 20.13 28.23 -10.87
N PHE A 122 19.09 27.90 -11.64
CA PHE A 122 17.93 27.14 -11.19
C PHE A 122 18.30 25.70 -10.84
N GLU A 123 19.02 25.01 -11.72
CA GLU A 123 19.47 23.63 -11.51
C GLU A 123 20.35 23.53 -10.26
N LYS A 124 21.30 24.45 -10.09
CA LYS A 124 22.15 24.47 -8.90
C LYS A 124 21.36 24.74 -7.62
N ARG A 125 20.33 25.60 -7.67
CA ARG A 125 19.51 25.93 -6.52
C ARG A 125 18.59 24.77 -6.15
N GLU A 126 18.08 24.07 -7.15
CA GLU A 126 17.25 22.88 -7.01
C GLU A 126 18.00 21.73 -6.32
N MET A 127 19.31 21.58 -6.54
CA MET A 127 20.16 20.66 -5.78
C MET A 127 20.22 20.97 -4.27
N ASP A 128 19.94 22.21 -3.82
CA ASP A 128 19.87 22.53 -2.39
C ASP A 128 18.60 21.94 -1.73
N PHE A 129 17.59 21.59 -2.54
CA PHE A 129 16.30 21.05 -2.10
C PHE A 129 16.13 19.56 -2.44
N ALA A 130 17.01 19.00 -3.26
CA ALA A 130 17.05 17.56 -3.52
C ALA A 130 17.43 16.81 -2.24
N THR A 131 16.59 15.87 -1.81
CA THR A 131 17.01 14.83 -0.88
C THR A 131 18.12 14.01 -1.52
N PRO A 132 19.26 13.76 -0.86
CA PRO A 132 20.25 12.83 -1.39
C PRO A 132 19.57 11.48 -1.58
N GLU A 133 19.50 10.97 -2.81
CA GLU A 133 19.08 9.59 -3.02
C GLU A 133 20.05 8.67 -2.25
N PRO A 134 19.55 7.72 -1.43
CA PRO A 134 20.41 6.67 -0.93
C PRO A 134 20.97 5.92 -2.15
N ALA A 135 22.29 5.78 -2.22
CA ALA A 135 22.92 5.01 -3.28
C ALA A 135 22.25 3.65 -3.38
N ILE A 136 21.75 3.28 -4.55
CA ILE A 136 21.18 1.96 -4.81
C ILE A 136 22.31 0.94 -4.58
N THR A 137 22.29 0.26 -3.44
CA THR A 137 23.18 -0.87 -3.21
C THR A 137 22.60 -2.09 -3.94
N PRO A 138 23.36 -2.76 -4.82
CA PRO A 138 22.85 -3.93 -5.52
C PRO A 138 22.51 -5.06 -4.53
N PHE A 139 21.58 -5.93 -4.89
CA PHE A 139 21.29 -7.13 -4.10
C PHE A 139 22.57 -7.95 -3.87
N PRO A 140 22.67 -8.73 -2.77
CA PRO A 140 23.81 -9.60 -2.53
C PRO A 140 24.04 -10.55 -3.72
N GLY A 141 25.11 -10.33 -4.49
CA GLY A 141 25.49 -11.15 -5.64
C GLY A 141 25.48 -10.44 -7.00
N GLU A 142 25.02 -9.19 -7.08
CA GLU A 142 25.08 -8.38 -8.31
C GLU A 142 26.12 -7.26 -8.19
N THR A 143 26.87 -7.03 -9.26
CA THR A 143 27.78 -5.87 -9.41
C THR A 143 27.29 -5.05 -10.59
N PHE A 144 27.04 -3.75 -10.40
CA PHE A 144 26.77 -2.84 -11.52
C PHE A 144 27.95 -2.83 -12.50
N GLU A 145 27.65 -2.79 -13.80
CA GLU A 145 28.69 -2.51 -14.78
C GLU A 145 29.14 -1.02 -14.67
N PRO A 146 30.41 -0.69 -14.95
CA PRO A 146 30.89 0.69 -14.89
C PRO A 146 30.08 1.60 -15.82
N GLY A 147 29.27 2.50 -15.24
CA GLY A 147 28.40 3.44 -15.98
C GLY A 147 26.90 3.24 -15.75
N GLU A 148 26.45 2.13 -15.13
CA GLU A 148 25.03 1.92 -14.78
C GLU A 148 24.59 2.78 -13.59
N GLU A 149 25.48 3.10 -12.65
CA GLU A 149 25.21 4.06 -11.55
C GLU A 149 24.85 5.46 -12.07
N GLU A 150 25.41 5.86 -13.21
CA GLU A 150 25.16 7.19 -13.81
C GLU A 150 23.82 7.22 -14.54
N LEU A 151 23.35 6.09 -15.09
CA LEU A 151 22.04 5.95 -15.74
C LEU A 151 20.88 5.76 -14.76
N LEU A 152 21.13 5.13 -13.61
CA LEU A 152 20.14 4.92 -12.56
C LEU A 152 19.94 6.15 -11.66
N ASN A 153 20.97 6.98 -11.48
CA ASN A 153 20.91 8.26 -10.77
C ASN A 153 20.65 9.45 -11.71
N SER A 154 20.60 9.24 -13.04
CA SER A 154 20.20 10.26 -14.00
C SER A 154 18.69 10.22 -14.24
N ASP A 155 17.89 10.57 -13.25
CA ASP A 155 16.62 11.21 -13.59
C ASP A 155 16.93 12.70 -13.81
N PRO A 156 16.95 13.22 -15.05
CA PRO A 156 17.21 14.62 -15.30
C PRO A 156 16.08 15.53 -14.80
N TYR A 157 14.99 14.99 -14.25
CA TYR A 157 13.81 15.73 -13.84
C TYR A 157 13.74 15.85 -12.32
N VAL A 158 14.55 16.76 -11.76
CA VAL A 158 14.38 17.13 -10.36
C VAL A 158 13.03 17.85 -10.21
N ASN A 159 12.26 17.45 -9.21
CA ASN A 159 10.91 17.93 -8.97
C ASN A 159 10.90 19.43 -8.61
N PRO A 160 10.30 20.32 -9.44
CA PRO A 160 10.37 21.76 -9.23
C PRO A 160 9.43 22.27 -8.13
N SER A 161 8.77 21.39 -7.37
CA SER A 161 7.74 21.73 -6.38
C SER A 161 8.20 22.68 -5.27
N TRP A 162 9.51 22.82 -5.05
CA TRP A 162 10.07 23.85 -4.16
C TRP A 162 9.85 25.27 -4.70
N ALA A 163 9.74 25.44 -6.02
CA ALA A 163 9.59 26.72 -6.72
C ALA A 163 8.24 26.88 -7.43
N PHE A 164 7.77 25.86 -8.14
CA PHE A 164 6.57 25.89 -8.99
C PHE A 164 5.74 24.63 -8.82
N GLU A 165 4.42 24.80 -8.73
CA GLU A 165 3.46 23.70 -8.72
C GLU A 165 2.26 24.07 -9.61
N ILE A 166 1.68 23.08 -10.29
CA ILE A 166 0.41 23.24 -11.00
C ILE A 166 -0.65 22.43 -10.26
N PHE A 167 -1.81 23.03 -10.05
CA PHE A 167 -3.00 22.35 -9.56
C PHE A 167 -4.12 22.44 -10.60
N TYR A 168 -5.03 21.48 -10.61
CA TYR A 168 -6.22 21.52 -11.48
C TYR A 168 -7.53 21.65 -10.70
N ASP A 169 -7.43 21.95 -9.40
CA ASP A 169 -8.54 22.28 -8.53
C ASP A 169 -8.23 23.53 -7.69
N ALA A 170 -9.27 24.29 -7.34
CA ALA A 170 -9.11 25.53 -6.58
C ALA A 170 -8.77 25.33 -5.09
N ALA A 171 -8.90 24.10 -4.57
CA ALA A 171 -8.56 23.76 -3.18
C ALA A 171 -7.10 23.29 -3.05
N PHE A 172 -6.36 23.19 -4.15
CA PHE A 172 -4.96 22.74 -4.20
C PHE A 172 -4.77 21.34 -3.61
N THR A 173 -5.75 20.47 -3.83
CA THR A 173 -5.71 19.07 -3.40
C THR A 173 -5.25 18.14 -4.53
N LYS A 174 -5.25 18.62 -5.77
CA LYS A 174 -4.93 17.84 -6.97
C LYS A 174 -3.89 18.53 -7.84
N ARG A 175 -2.72 17.91 -7.96
CA ARG A 175 -1.57 18.42 -8.72
C ARG A 175 -1.58 17.92 -10.15
N ALA A 176 -1.27 18.79 -11.11
CA ALA A 176 -0.90 18.40 -12.46
C ALA A 176 0.62 18.37 -12.60
N GLU A 177 1.11 17.65 -13.61
CA GLU A 177 2.53 17.63 -13.93
C GLU A 177 2.98 18.92 -14.63
N VAL A 178 4.25 19.26 -14.38
CA VAL A 178 4.87 20.45 -14.94
C VAL A 178 6.36 20.23 -15.14
N MET A 179 6.87 20.76 -16.23
CA MET A 179 8.29 20.83 -16.49
C MET A 179 8.76 22.27 -16.32
N ALA A 180 9.80 22.48 -15.50
CA ALA A 180 10.45 23.77 -15.35
C ALA A 180 11.89 23.66 -15.85
N ILE A 181 12.24 24.40 -16.91
CA ILE A 181 13.57 24.36 -17.51
C ILE A 181 14.18 25.75 -17.51
N GLN A 182 15.43 25.85 -17.08
CA GLN A 182 16.28 27.01 -17.32
C GLN A 182 17.33 26.64 -18.37
N TYR A 183 17.18 27.12 -19.60
CA TYR A 183 18.09 26.76 -20.70
C TYR A 183 19.54 27.21 -20.46
N GLU A 184 19.73 28.35 -19.79
CA GLU A 184 21.05 28.91 -19.47
C GLU A 184 21.02 29.54 -18.06
N PRO A 185 22.04 29.33 -17.21
CA PRO A 185 22.07 29.88 -15.86
C PRO A 185 21.87 31.40 -15.82
N GLY A 186 20.84 31.84 -15.08
CA GLY A 186 20.50 33.26 -14.94
C GLY A 186 19.67 33.86 -16.07
N GLU A 187 19.22 33.06 -17.04
CA GLU A 187 18.16 33.39 -17.99
C GLU A 187 16.77 32.99 -17.42
N PRO A 188 15.65 33.38 -18.06
CA PRO A 188 14.33 33.00 -17.61
C PRO A 188 14.13 31.48 -17.49
N ILE A 189 13.32 31.09 -16.52
CA ILE A 189 12.81 29.72 -16.34
C ILE A 189 11.53 29.60 -17.17
N PHE A 190 11.44 28.56 -17.98
CA PHE A 190 10.27 28.23 -18.78
C PHE A 190 9.49 27.12 -18.10
N ILE A 191 8.18 27.32 -17.96
CA ILE A 191 7.26 26.37 -17.35
C ILE A 191 6.39 25.83 -18.48
N LEU A 192 6.60 24.55 -18.79
CA LEU A 192 6.03 23.86 -19.94
C LEU A 192 4.98 22.84 -19.49
N PRO A 193 3.97 22.54 -20.32
CA PRO A 193 3.08 21.43 -20.08
C PRO A 193 3.88 20.12 -20.02
N HIS A 194 3.60 19.32 -19.01
CA HIS A 194 4.12 17.95 -18.88
C HIS A 194 3.02 16.99 -18.43
N ASP A 195 1.76 17.33 -18.74
CA ASP A 195 0.58 16.49 -18.49
C ASP A 195 0.62 15.32 -19.51
N SER A 196 1.66 14.49 -19.41
CA SER A 196 1.96 13.38 -20.32
C SER A 196 1.16 12.15 -19.89
N PRO A 197 0.24 11.65 -20.72
CA PRO A 197 -0.37 10.36 -20.45
C PRO A 197 0.62 9.26 -20.79
N THR A 198 1.35 8.75 -19.81
CA THR A 198 1.77 7.35 -19.89
C THR A 198 0.52 6.50 -19.73
N GLY A 199 -0.18 6.27 -20.84
CA GLY A 199 -1.38 5.45 -20.88
C GLY A 199 -1.05 4.00 -21.18
N TRP A 200 -1.55 3.11 -20.33
CA TRP A 200 -1.52 1.67 -20.56
C TRP A 200 -2.88 1.21 -21.10
N THR A 201 -2.90 0.39 -22.15
CA THR A 201 -4.12 -0.34 -22.53
C THR A 201 -4.21 -1.62 -21.72
N VAL A 202 -5.34 -1.89 -21.06
CA VAL A 202 -5.54 -3.03 -20.14
C VAL A 202 -5.62 -4.39 -20.87
N GLU A 203 -5.62 -4.44 -22.21
CA GLU A 203 -5.61 -5.70 -22.97
C GLU A 203 -4.22 -6.38 -23.07
N GLY A 204 -3.93 -7.24 -22.08
CA GLY A 204 -2.88 -8.26 -22.14
C GLY A 204 -1.63 -7.95 -21.31
N HIS A 205 -0.93 -9.00 -20.87
CA HIS A 205 0.17 -9.04 -19.88
C HIS A 205 1.40 -8.15 -20.17
N TYR A 206 1.39 -7.30 -21.21
CA TYR A 206 2.42 -6.32 -21.50
C TYR A 206 1.75 -5.01 -21.90
N PRO A 207 1.79 -4.00 -21.04
CA PRO A 207 1.11 -2.76 -21.33
C PRO A 207 1.91 -2.03 -22.42
N ARG A 208 1.21 -1.57 -23.48
CA ARG A 208 1.84 -0.81 -24.57
C ARG A 208 1.64 0.68 -24.29
N PRO A 209 2.70 1.52 -24.35
CA PRO A 209 2.54 2.95 -24.22
C PRO A 209 1.65 3.45 -25.37
N VAL A 210 0.56 4.12 -25.03
CA VAL A 210 -0.10 5.02 -25.98
C VAL A 210 0.89 6.17 -26.20
N MET A 211 1.49 6.21 -27.38
CA MET A 211 2.55 7.17 -27.70
C MET A 211 2.04 8.61 -27.59
N ASP A 212 2.91 9.51 -27.13
CA ASP A 212 2.77 10.98 -27.03
C ASP A 212 1.97 11.67 -28.16
N GLU A 213 2.02 11.10 -29.37
CA GLU A 213 1.37 11.64 -30.56
C GLU A 213 -0.16 11.71 -30.47
N GLU A 214 -0.82 10.90 -29.63
CA GLU A 214 -2.28 10.94 -29.51
C GLU A 214 -2.80 12.08 -28.64
N PHE A 215 -2.13 12.49 -27.56
CA PHE A 215 -2.62 13.54 -26.64
C PHE A 215 -1.86 14.86 -26.73
N GLY A 216 -0.71 14.89 -27.42
CA GLY A 216 -0.08 16.11 -27.92
C GLY A 216 0.67 16.96 -26.89
N GLY A 217 1.10 16.40 -25.76
CA GLY A 217 2.07 17.00 -24.83
C GLY A 217 1.76 18.44 -24.35
N GLY A 218 0.49 18.83 -24.32
CA GLY A 218 0.06 20.21 -24.10
C GLY A 218 -1.09 20.34 -23.10
N TRP A 219 -1.28 21.53 -22.54
CA TRP A 219 -2.37 21.84 -21.60
C TRP A 219 -3.74 21.44 -22.16
N GLY A 220 -4.69 21.04 -21.30
CA GLY A 220 -6.09 20.85 -21.68
C GLY A 220 -6.71 19.48 -21.38
N LEU A 221 -6.02 18.61 -20.64
CA LEU A 221 -6.64 17.42 -20.04
C LEU A 221 -7.64 17.81 -18.94
N HIS A 222 -7.37 18.91 -18.24
CA HIS A 222 -8.25 19.48 -17.23
C HIS A 222 -8.91 20.79 -17.71
N SER A 223 -10.09 21.08 -17.17
CA SER A 223 -10.88 22.26 -17.56
C SER A 223 -10.29 23.58 -17.05
N GLU A 224 -9.54 23.54 -15.95
CA GLU A 224 -8.83 24.66 -15.37
C GLU A 224 -7.56 24.24 -14.66
N TYR A 225 -6.61 25.17 -14.57
CA TYR A 225 -5.32 24.99 -13.93
C TYR A 225 -4.95 26.20 -13.06
N TYR A 226 -4.06 26.00 -12.11
CA TYR A 226 -3.58 26.99 -11.15
C TYR A 226 -2.05 26.85 -11.02
N LEU A 227 -1.31 27.76 -11.63
CA LEU A 227 0.15 27.84 -11.50
C LEU A 227 0.51 28.58 -10.21
N MET A 228 1.06 27.85 -9.25
CA MET A 228 1.60 28.37 -8.00
C MET A 228 3.10 28.60 -8.12
N ARG A 229 3.53 29.81 -7.78
CA ARG A 229 4.94 30.21 -7.67
C ARG A 229 5.29 30.52 -6.23
N LYS A 230 6.35 29.88 -5.72
CA LYS A 230 6.85 30.02 -4.35
C LYS A 230 8.08 30.90 -4.21
N ILE A 231 8.71 31.30 -5.32
CA ILE A 231 9.98 32.04 -5.32
C ILE A 231 9.91 33.42 -5.98
N ASP A 232 10.86 34.29 -5.64
CA ASP A 232 11.14 35.54 -6.34
C ASP A 232 12.20 35.37 -7.45
N GLU A 233 12.50 36.45 -8.20
CA GLU A 233 13.48 36.42 -9.31
C GLU A 233 14.91 36.05 -8.88
N LYS A 234 15.21 36.02 -7.58
CA LYS A 234 16.51 35.66 -7.02
C LYS A 234 16.55 34.23 -6.48
N GLY A 235 15.42 33.51 -6.50
CA GLY A 235 15.31 32.15 -5.96
C GLY A 235 15.11 32.13 -4.43
N GLU A 236 14.67 33.25 -3.85
CA GLU A 236 14.27 33.33 -2.44
C GLU A 236 12.79 32.96 -2.30
N LEU A 237 12.44 32.19 -1.27
CA LEU A 237 11.04 31.83 -1.00
C LEU A 237 10.24 33.08 -0.63
N LEU A 238 9.03 33.17 -1.19
CA LEU A 238 8.08 34.24 -0.92
C LEU A 238 7.37 33.99 0.41
N ASP A 239 7.14 35.04 1.19
CA ASP A 239 6.24 34.99 2.36
C ASP A 239 4.81 34.58 1.98
N LYS A 240 4.42 34.85 0.73
CA LYS A 240 3.12 34.54 0.14
C LYS A 240 3.30 34.00 -1.29
N PRO A 241 2.97 32.73 -1.56
CA PRO A 241 3.00 32.21 -2.92
C PRO A 241 2.06 32.99 -3.84
N VAL A 242 2.42 33.06 -5.10
CA VAL A 242 1.64 33.74 -6.14
C VAL A 242 0.95 32.71 -7.02
N VAL A 243 -0.36 32.80 -7.21
CA VAL A 243 -1.17 31.86 -7.97
C VAL A 243 -1.75 32.52 -9.22
N THR A 244 -1.58 31.87 -10.37
CA THR A 244 -2.17 32.26 -11.66
C THR A 244 -3.14 31.18 -12.13
N LYS A 245 -4.44 31.50 -12.17
CA LYS A 245 -5.44 30.63 -12.79
C LYS A 245 -5.30 30.69 -14.32
N PHE A 246 -5.33 29.56 -15.00
CA PHE A 246 -5.39 29.52 -16.46
C PHE A 246 -6.29 28.41 -17.02
N THR A 247 -6.73 28.58 -18.28
CA THR A 247 -7.47 27.55 -19.02
C THR A 247 -6.89 27.40 -20.43
N ALA A 248 -6.81 26.18 -20.94
CA ALA A 248 -6.38 25.91 -22.30
C ALA A 248 -7.56 25.89 -23.28
N LYS A 249 -7.31 26.17 -24.56
CA LYS A 249 -8.33 26.01 -25.60
C LYS A 249 -8.75 24.55 -25.75
N SER A 250 -10.06 24.33 -25.86
CA SER A 250 -10.65 23.04 -26.24
C SER A 250 -11.65 23.21 -27.38
N GLU A 251 -11.61 22.29 -28.35
CA GLU A 251 -12.59 22.23 -29.45
C GLU A 251 -13.79 21.34 -29.12
N LEU A 252 -13.65 20.44 -28.13
CA LEU A 252 -14.70 19.51 -27.70
C LEU A 252 -15.11 19.82 -26.26
N ALA A 253 -16.41 19.68 -25.96
CA ALA A 253 -16.91 19.84 -24.59
C ALA A 253 -16.52 18.65 -23.72
N ALA A 254 -16.23 18.88 -22.45
CA ALA A 254 -15.95 17.81 -21.49
C ALA A 254 -17.25 17.01 -21.20
N PRO A 255 -17.24 15.67 -21.36
CA PRO A 255 -18.36 14.82 -20.98
C PRO A 255 -18.72 14.98 -19.50
N VAL A 256 -20.03 15.08 -19.23
CA VAL A 256 -20.58 14.99 -17.87
C VAL A 256 -21.08 13.57 -17.67
N VAL A 257 -20.56 12.90 -16.64
CA VAL A 257 -20.73 11.47 -16.42
C VAL A 257 -21.68 11.23 -15.26
N THR A 258 -22.58 10.28 -15.43
CA THR A 258 -23.44 9.71 -14.38
C THR A 258 -22.97 8.30 -14.08
N PHE A 259 -22.93 7.95 -12.79
CA PHE A 259 -22.47 6.66 -12.29
C PHE A 259 -23.62 5.83 -11.72
N SER A 260 -23.58 4.52 -11.89
CA SER A 260 -24.57 3.57 -11.35
C SER A 260 -23.93 2.24 -11.00
N THR A 261 -24.42 1.60 -9.94
CA THR A 261 -24.10 0.22 -9.52
C THR A 261 -25.38 -0.63 -9.40
N GLU A 262 -26.45 -0.23 -10.10
CA GLU A 262 -27.82 -0.78 -9.94
C GLU A 262 -27.99 -2.24 -10.40
N ASP A 263 -27.03 -2.79 -11.14
CA ASP A 263 -27.08 -4.17 -11.64
C ASP A 263 -26.78 -5.22 -10.55
N ASP A 264 -26.39 -4.78 -9.33
CA ASP A 264 -26.08 -5.61 -8.16
C ASP A 264 -25.05 -6.73 -8.47
N ASP A 265 -24.21 -6.56 -9.49
CA ASP A 265 -23.20 -7.53 -9.95
C ASP A 265 -21.76 -7.14 -9.55
N GLY A 266 -21.62 -6.01 -8.86
CA GLY A 266 -20.35 -5.48 -8.40
C GLY A 266 -19.58 -4.69 -9.47
N ASN A 267 -20.24 -4.26 -10.55
CA ASN A 267 -19.63 -3.42 -11.58
C ASN A 267 -20.10 -1.96 -11.48
N LEU A 268 -19.28 -1.05 -12.03
CA LEU A 268 -19.61 0.35 -12.26
C LEU A 268 -20.14 0.52 -13.70
N THR A 269 -21.24 1.24 -13.84
CA THR A 269 -21.75 1.72 -15.12
C THR A 269 -21.60 3.24 -15.20
N MET A 270 -20.94 3.72 -16.25
CA MET A 270 -20.78 5.14 -16.58
C MET A 270 -21.64 5.50 -17.79
N THR A 271 -22.35 6.63 -17.72
CA THR A 271 -23.17 7.14 -18.83
C THR A 271 -22.97 8.64 -19.01
N TRP A 272 -22.93 9.10 -20.25
CA TRP A 272 -22.79 10.53 -20.58
C TRP A 272 -23.67 10.92 -21.77
N ASP A 273 -23.84 12.21 -21.99
CA ASP A 273 -24.49 12.75 -23.18
C ASP A 273 -23.51 12.79 -24.37
N PRO A 274 -23.98 12.59 -25.61
CA PRO A 274 -23.14 12.75 -26.79
C PRO A 274 -22.51 14.15 -26.87
N VAL A 275 -21.22 14.22 -27.16
CA VAL A 275 -20.49 15.48 -27.38
C VAL A 275 -20.48 15.82 -28.87
N ASP A 276 -20.94 17.03 -29.21
CA ASP A 276 -20.92 17.52 -30.59
C ASP A 276 -19.51 17.50 -31.17
N GLY A 277 -19.34 16.81 -32.29
CA GLY A 277 -18.06 16.69 -33.00
C GLY A 277 -17.18 15.53 -32.56
N ALA A 278 -17.56 14.77 -31.53
CA ALA A 278 -16.86 13.55 -31.11
C ALA A 278 -17.35 12.32 -31.87
N ASP A 279 -16.44 11.41 -32.21
CA ASP A 279 -16.74 10.10 -32.82
C ASP A 279 -16.45 8.91 -31.89
N ARG A 280 -15.68 9.14 -30.80
CA ARG A 280 -15.37 8.13 -29.78
C ARG A 280 -15.14 8.77 -28.40
N TYR A 281 -15.17 7.93 -27.38
CA TYR A 281 -14.95 8.30 -25.99
C TYR A 281 -13.90 7.39 -25.36
N LEU A 282 -12.98 7.98 -24.61
CA LEU A 282 -11.98 7.26 -23.84
C LEU A 282 -12.41 7.27 -22.38
N VAL A 283 -12.57 6.10 -21.78
CA VAL A 283 -12.80 5.97 -20.35
C VAL A 283 -11.43 5.93 -19.68
N VAL A 284 -11.20 6.87 -18.76
CA VAL A 284 -9.87 7.08 -18.19
C VAL A 284 -9.88 7.00 -16.67
N ALA A 285 -8.80 6.43 -16.14
CA ALA A 285 -8.43 6.51 -14.74
C ALA A 285 -7.12 7.30 -14.64
N SER A 286 -7.03 8.23 -13.72
CA SER A 286 -5.80 8.98 -13.47
C SER A 286 -5.36 8.75 -12.04
N HIS A 287 -4.07 8.51 -11.83
CA HIS A 287 -3.51 8.25 -10.51
C HIS A 287 -2.16 8.93 -10.34
N SER A 288 -1.83 9.38 -9.12
CA SER A 288 -0.46 9.80 -8.79
C SER A 288 0.34 8.59 -8.32
N GLY A 289 1.47 8.30 -8.97
CA GLY A 289 2.29 7.15 -8.60
C GLY A 289 3.14 7.43 -7.36
N GLY A 290 2.70 6.99 -6.18
CA GLY A 290 3.55 6.87 -4.99
C GLY A 290 4.57 8.02 -4.76
N SER A 291 5.86 7.68 -4.66
CA SER A 291 6.95 8.61 -4.33
C SER A 291 7.30 9.67 -5.38
N THR A 292 6.65 9.69 -6.55
CA THR A 292 6.88 10.71 -7.57
C THR A 292 5.67 11.64 -7.67
N THR A 293 5.88 12.91 -7.98
CA THR A 293 4.78 13.86 -8.28
C THR A 293 4.11 13.59 -9.63
N THR A 294 4.45 12.47 -10.27
CA THR A 294 4.02 12.06 -11.62
C THR A 294 2.61 11.49 -11.55
N ARG A 295 1.72 12.01 -12.39
CA ARG A 295 0.33 11.64 -12.53
C ARG A 295 0.14 10.88 -13.84
N SER A 296 -0.16 9.60 -13.73
CA SER A 296 -0.51 8.74 -14.86
C SER A 296 -1.97 8.94 -15.27
N LEU A 297 -2.27 8.65 -16.54
CA LEU A 297 -3.61 8.59 -17.09
C LEU A 297 -3.75 7.29 -17.89
N ASP A 298 -4.45 6.32 -17.32
CA ASP A 298 -4.75 5.03 -17.92
C ASP A 298 -6.03 5.09 -18.75
N ILE A 299 -5.99 4.48 -19.94
CA ILE A 299 -7.18 4.29 -20.76
C ILE A 299 -7.74 2.91 -20.44
N LEU A 300 -8.83 2.89 -19.66
CA LEU A 300 -9.52 1.67 -19.28
C LEU A 300 -10.19 1.02 -20.49
N ASP A 301 -10.81 1.83 -21.35
CA ASP A 301 -11.50 1.36 -22.56
C ASP A 301 -11.76 2.50 -23.56
N GLN A 302 -12.12 2.15 -24.79
CA GLN A 302 -12.63 3.07 -25.81
C GLN A 302 -14.04 2.67 -26.24
N SER A 303 -14.98 3.62 -26.20
CA SER A 303 -16.37 3.40 -26.57
C SER A 303 -16.80 4.29 -27.72
N GLU A 304 -17.44 3.71 -28.74
CA GLU A 304 -18.17 4.46 -29.78
C GLU A 304 -19.59 4.85 -29.31
N THR A 305 -19.98 4.41 -28.11
CA THR A 305 -21.27 4.68 -27.50
C THR A 305 -21.12 5.59 -26.29
N THR A 306 -22.23 6.02 -25.71
CA THR A 306 -22.23 6.91 -24.54
C THR A 306 -22.46 6.21 -23.21
N THR A 307 -22.16 4.91 -23.18
CA THR A 307 -22.20 4.09 -21.97
C THR A 307 -20.99 3.17 -21.91
N TRP A 308 -20.55 2.86 -20.71
CA TRP A 308 -19.46 1.93 -20.43
C TRP A 308 -19.69 1.20 -19.10
N SER A 309 -19.20 -0.04 -19.00
CA SER A 309 -19.25 -0.83 -17.77
C SER A 309 -17.89 -1.46 -17.48
N SER A 310 -17.49 -1.44 -16.22
CA SER A 310 -16.21 -1.97 -15.71
C SER A 310 -16.08 -3.49 -15.70
N SER A 311 -16.99 -4.20 -16.37
CA SER A 311 -17.05 -5.66 -16.52
C SER A 311 -15.77 -6.36 -17.03
N ILE A 312 -14.70 -5.62 -17.26
CA ILE A 312 -13.34 -6.12 -17.50
C ILE A 312 -12.93 -7.02 -16.32
N SER A 313 -12.57 -8.26 -16.66
CA SER A 313 -12.23 -9.28 -15.68
C SER A 313 -11.08 -10.15 -16.17
N GLN A 314 -10.28 -10.65 -15.24
CA GLN A 314 -9.17 -11.58 -15.51
C GLN A 314 -9.47 -12.95 -14.91
N SER A 315 -9.20 -14.00 -15.68
CA SER A 315 -9.35 -15.40 -15.24
C SER A 315 -8.15 -16.21 -15.69
N ASP A 316 -7.38 -16.70 -14.72
CA ASP A 316 -6.24 -17.59 -14.92
C ASP A 316 -6.53 -19.03 -14.43
N ASP A 317 -7.76 -19.31 -13.97
CA ASP A 317 -8.09 -20.65 -13.46
C ASP A 317 -8.33 -21.64 -14.61
N SER A 318 -7.40 -22.59 -14.75
CA SER A 318 -7.45 -23.64 -15.78
C SER A 318 -8.54 -24.71 -15.54
N ARG A 319 -9.40 -24.56 -14.52
CA ARG A 319 -10.32 -25.62 -14.04
C ARG A 319 -11.82 -25.34 -14.23
N ASP A 320 -12.21 -24.49 -15.19
CA ASP A 320 -13.63 -24.16 -15.48
C ASP A 320 -14.36 -23.59 -14.24
N ALA A 321 -13.65 -22.72 -13.50
CA ALA A 321 -14.20 -22.01 -12.36
C ALA A 321 -15.37 -21.10 -12.78
N PRO A 322 -16.48 -21.05 -12.02
CA PRO A 322 -17.62 -20.17 -12.32
C PRO A 322 -17.39 -18.69 -11.94
N TRP A 323 -16.18 -18.31 -11.53
CA TRP A 323 -15.81 -16.95 -11.12
C TRP A 323 -14.60 -16.43 -11.90
N VAL A 324 -14.29 -15.15 -11.70
CA VAL A 324 -13.07 -14.48 -12.17
C VAL A 324 -12.12 -14.25 -11.00
N ASN A 325 -10.81 -14.26 -11.25
CA ASN A 325 -9.82 -14.02 -10.21
C ASN A 325 -9.82 -12.56 -9.78
N GLN A 326 -9.99 -11.66 -10.76
CA GLN A 326 -10.11 -10.24 -10.56
C GLN A 326 -11.28 -9.67 -11.37
N GLN A 327 -12.01 -8.75 -10.76
CA GLN A 327 -13.14 -7.98 -11.30
C GLN A 327 -12.77 -6.50 -11.24
N ASN A 328 -13.31 -5.66 -12.14
CA ASN A 328 -13.00 -4.22 -12.19
C ASN A 328 -11.49 -3.93 -12.33
N VAL A 329 -10.80 -4.77 -13.11
CA VAL A 329 -9.35 -4.68 -13.32
C VAL A 329 -8.96 -3.34 -13.95
N GLY A 330 -7.89 -2.73 -13.45
CA GLY A 330 -7.41 -1.43 -13.92
C GLY A 330 -8.08 -0.24 -13.22
N MET A 331 -9.06 -0.49 -12.35
CA MET A 331 -9.75 0.54 -11.57
C MET A 331 -9.27 0.62 -10.12
N GLU A 332 -8.12 0.00 -9.80
CA GLU A 332 -7.55 0.00 -8.47
C GLU A 332 -7.34 1.46 -8.00
N LEU A 333 -7.99 1.83 -6.89
CA LEU A 333 -7.86 3.14 -6.24
C LEU A 333 -6.89 3.07 -5.07
N PHE A 334 -5.93 2.15 -5.15
CA PHE A 334 -4.82 2.05 -4.24
C PHE A 334 -3.56 1.63 -4.98
N SER A 335 -2.43 2.16 -4.53
CA SER A 335 -1.10 1.69 -4.96
C SER A 335 -0.52 0.75 -3.90
N TYR A 336 0.43 -0.09 -4.31
CA TYR A 336 1.17 -1.03 -3.46
C TYR A 336 0.32 -2.16 -2.84
N GLY A 337 -0.25 -1.97 -1.64
CA GLY A 337 -0.91 -3.00 -0.84
C GLY A 337 -2.31 -2.64 -0.39
N SER A 338 -3.20 -3.63 -0.44
CA SER A 338 -4.52 -3.57 0.20
C SER A 338 -4.43 -3.81 1.71
N ALA A 339 -5.50 -3.49 2.45
CA ALA A 339 -5.63 -3.77 3.87
C ALA A 339 -5.44 -5.27 4.21
N ASP A 340 -5.85 -6.17 3.30
CA ASP A 340 -5.63 -7.61 3.47
C ASP A 340 -4.14 -7.96 3.41
N THR A 341 -3.42 -7.40 2.43
CA THR A 341 -1.98 -7.61 2.30
C THR A 341 -1.18 -6.92 3.41
N LEU A 342 -1.60 -5.74 3.86
CA LEU A 342 -0.97 -5.00 4.97
C LEU A 342 -1.17 -5.73 6.30
N SER A 343 -2.41 -6.16 6.60
CA SER A 343 -2.73 -6.86 7.86
C SER A 343 -2.07 -8.23 7.97
N SER A 344 -1.84 -8.88 6.83
CA SER A 344 -1.14 -10.16 6.74
C SER A 344 0.38 -10.02 6.64
N GLY A 345 0.88 -8.79 6.44
CA GLY A 345 2.30 -8.48 6.29
C GLY A 345 2.87 -8.74 4.90
N TRP A 346 2.05 -9.03 3.88
CA TRP A 346 2.45 -9.30 2.49
C TRP A 346 2.73 -8.06 1.65
N SER A 347 2.25 -6.90 2.08
CA SER A 347 2.59 -5.60 1.51
C SER A 347 3.02 -4.64 2.60
N LEU A 348 3.84 -3.66 2.22
CA LEU A 348 4.53 -2.76 3.12
C LEU A 348 3.94 -1.33 3.12
N THR A 349 3.21 -0.99 2.08
CA THR A 349 2.62 0.33 1.89
C THR A 349 1.28 0.17 1.20
N GLY A 350 0.44 1.19 1.33
CA GLY A 350 -0.73 1.34 0.49
C GLY A 350 -1.13 2.80 0.50
N ASP A 351 -1.62 3.29 -0.63
CA ASP A 351 -2.03 4.68 -0.77
C ASP A 351 -3.25 4.76 -1.67
N THR A 352 -4.32 5.37 -1.16
CA THR A 352 -5.58 5.61 -1.89
C THR A 352 -5.66 7.02 -2.48
N ASN A 353 -4.60 7.83 -2.36
CA ASN A 353 -4.64 9.22 -2.80
C ASN A 353 -4.43 9.39 -4.30
N GLY A 354 -5.11 10.39 -4.85
CA GLY A 354 -4.82 10.92 -6.18
C GLY A 354 -5.47 10.18 -7.33
N TYR A 355 -6.46 9.32 -7.08
CA TYR A 355 -7.22 8.63 -8.11
C TYR A 355 -8.45 9.42 -8.58
N ASP A 356 -8.62 9.57 -9.90
CA ASP A 356 -9.76 10.23 -10.54
C ASP A 356 -10.25 9.42 -11.75
N PHE A 357 -11.56 9.27 -11.93
CA PHE A 357 -12.15 8.72 -13.16
C PHE A 357 -12.71 9.82 -14.06
N GLY A 358 -12.78 9.53 -15.35
CA GLY A 358 -13.29 10.47 -16.34
C GLY A 358 -13.63 9.85 -17.68
N VAL A 359 -14.19 10.68 -18.55
CA VAL A 359 -14.40 10.36 -19.96
C VAL A 359 -13.88 11.51 -20.80
N ILE A 360 -13.05 11.20 -21.79
CA ILE A 360 -12.53 12.15 -22.77
C ILE A 360 -13.27 11.91 -24.09
N ALA A 361 -13.89 12.95 -24.65
CA ALA A 361 -14.44 12.91 -25.99
C ALA A 361 -13.32 13.16 -27.01
N SER A 362 -13.32 12.40 -28.11
CA SER A 362 -12.33 12.52 -29.17
C SER A 362 -12.98 12.45 -30.55
N ASN A 363 -12.31 13.06 -31.54
CA ASN A 363 -12.63 12.93 -32.96
C ASN A 363 -11.45 12.35 -33.77
N GLY A 364 -10.50 11.71 -33.07
CA GLY A 364 -9.26 11.18 -33.62
C GLY A 364 -8.12 12.19 -33.76
N THR A 365 -8.38 13.51 -33.69
CA THR A 365 -7.35 14.57 -33.73
C THR A 365 -7.41 15.50 -32.53
N ASN A 366 -8.62 15.79 -32.05
CA ASN A 366 -8.89 16.65 -30.91
C ASN A 366 -9.45 15.83 -29.75
N PHE A 367 -9.23 16.36 -28.55
CA PHE A 367 -9.65 15.76 -27.29
C PHE A 367 -10.27 16.83 -26.41
N SER A 368 -11.35 16.48 -25.71
CA SER A 368 -11.90 17.32 -24.66
C SER A 368 -11.06 17.21 -23.38
N PRO A 369 -11.16 18.19 -22.46
CA PRO A 369 -10.89 17.94 -21.06
C PRO A 369 -11.82 16.84 -20.52
N TYR A 370 -11.50 16.28 -19.36
CA TYR A 370 -12.45 15.47 -18.60
C TYR A 370 -12.77 16.13 -17.25
N ASN A 371 -13.98 15.87 -16.76
CA ASN A 371 -14.38 16.24 -15.41
C ASN A 371 -13.86 15.18 -14.44
N THR A 372 -13.14 15.60 -13.40
CA THR A 372 -12.66 14.67 -12.35
C THR A 372 -13.76 14.42 -11.34
N TYR A 373 -13.98 13.16 -10.98
CA TYR A 373 -14.90 12.75 -9.92
C TYR A 373 -14.14 12.01 -8.81
N ASP A 374 -14.66 12.05 -7.58
CA ASP A 374 -14.08 11.29 -6.46
C ASP A 374 -14.31 9.79 -6.67
N SER A 375 -13.28 9.12 -7.16
CA SER A 375 -13.35 7.70 -7.51
C SER A 375 -13.62 6.81 -6.31
N VAL A 376 -13.12 7.18 -5.11
CA VAL A 376 -13.28 6.38 -3.89
C VAL A 376 -14.73 6.42 -3.43
N GLU A 377 -15.36 7.59 -3.45
CA GLU A 377 -16.78 7.73 -3.14
C GLU A 377 -17.66 6.93 -4.13
N ILE A 378 -17.32 6.96 -5.42
CA ILE A 378 -18.13 6.36 -6.48
C ILE A 378 -17.98 4.84 -6.54
N ALA A 379 -16.75 4.35 -6.46
CA ALA A 379 -16.40 2.99 -6.84
C ALA A 379 -15.57 2.25 -5.77
N GLY A 380 -15.12 2.94 -4.72
CA GLY A 380 -14.19 2.38 -3.73
C GLY A 380 -14.65 1.07 -3.10
N THR A 381 -15.97 0.89 -2.92
CA THR A 381 -16.52 -0.35 -2.33
C THR A 381 -16.62 -1.53 -3.28
N LEU A 382 -16.44 -1.32 -4.59
CA LEU A 382 -16.61 -2.37 -5.59
C LEU A 382 -15.53 -3.45 -5.47
N PRO A 383 -15.84 -4.72 -5.81
CA PRO A 383 -14.92 -5.84 -5.68
C PRO A 383 -13.76 -5.76 -6.67
N LEU A 384 -12.54 -6.02 -6.17
CA LEU A 384 -11.35 -6.23 -6.99
C LEU A 384 -11.00 -7.72 -7.06
N GLU A 385 -10.69 -8.33 -5.92
CA GLU A 385 -10.17 -9.71 -5.84
C GLU A 385 -10.44 -10.35 -4.47
N ILE A 386 -10.29 -11.68 -4.36
CA ILE A 386 -10.42 -12.36 -3.06
C ILE A 386 -9.31 -11.89 -2.10
N ALA A 387 -9.71 -11.45 -0.91
CA ALA A 387 -8.80 -11.11 0.19
C ALA A 387 -8.30 -12.41 0.80
N PHE A 388 -7.16 -12.90 0.29
CA PHE A 388 -6.65 -14.24 0.58
C PHE A 388 -6.41 -14.47 2.08
N ALA A 389 -5.83 -13.50 2.79
CA ALA A 389 -5.51 -13.67 4.20
C ALA A 389 -6.79 -13.70 5.04
N ALA A 390 -7.70 -12.75 4.86
CA ALA A 390 -9.00 -12.73 5.51
C ALA A 390 -9.84 -13.98 5.18
N SER A 391 -9.88 -14.41 3.92
CA SER A 391 -10.55 -15.67 3.53
C SER A 391 -9.98 -16.87 4.28
N ARG A 392 -8.65 -16.95 4.42
CA ARG A 392 -7.99 -18.03 5.17
C ARG A 392 -8.33 -18.00 6.66
N GLU A 393 -8.51 -16.83 7.26
CA GLU A 393 -8.91 -16.68 8.66
C GLU A 393 -10.38 -17.04 8.91
N LEU A 394 -11.28 -16.78 7.95
CA LEU A 394 -12.69 -17.16 8.02
C LEU A 394 -12.89 -18.68 8.01
N LYS A 395 -11.96 -19.43 7.40
CA LYS A 395 -12.04 -20.90 7.29
C LYS A 395 -11.76 -21.58 8.63
N LYS A 396 -12.66 -22.48 9.03
CA LYS A 396 -12.48 -23.35 10.20
C LYS A 396 -11.72 -24.62 9.81
N TRP A 397 -10.39 -24.56 9.91
CA TRP A 397 -9.50 -25.66 9.59
C TRP A 397 -9.63 -26.82 10.60
N GLY A 398 -9.84 -28.02 10.10
CA GLY A 398 -9.76 -29.27 10.86
C GLY A 398 -8.34 -29.77 11.04
N LYS A 399 -8.17 -30.87 11.77
CA LYS A 399 -6.84 -31.46 12.06
C LYS A 399 -6.16 -32.02 10.81
N SER A 400 -6.93 -32.32 9.77
CA SER A 400 -6.43 -32.74 8.47
C SER A 400 -5.80 -31.63 7.63
N GLY A 401 -5.87 -30.36 8.08
CA GLY A 401 -5.47 -29.21 7.29
C GLY A 401 -6.52 -28.76 6.27
N PHE A 402 -7.75 -29.28 6.37
CA PHE A 402 -8.89 -28.92 5.52
C PHE A 402 -10.14 -28.66 6.37
N VAL A 403 -11.18 -28.06 5.78
CA VAL A 403 -12.47 -27.91 6.45
C VAL A 403 -13.12 -29.28 6.61
N GLU A 404 -13.52 -29.60 7.84
CA GLU A 404 -14.17 -30.86 8.21
C GLU A 404 -15.64 -30.57 8.52
N GLY A 405 -16.58 -31.10 7.72
CA GLY A 405 -18.02 -30.83 7.85
C GLY A 405 -18.51 -29.56 7.14
N MET A 406 -19.72 -29.62 6.57
CA MET A 406 -20.34 -28.50 5.83
C MET A 406 -20.77 -27.34 6.75
N GLU A 407 -21.00 -27.63 8.03
CA GLU A 407 -21.28 -26.65 9.09
C GLU A 407 -20.08 -25.73 9.40
N ASN A 408 -18.87 -26.14 9.00
CA ASN A 408 -17.64 -25.40 9.23
C ASN A 408 -17.17 -24.60 8.00
N VAL A 409 -17.85 -24.74 6.86
CA VAL A 409 -17.66 -23.87 5.70
C VAL A 409 -18.22 -22.48 6.02
N GLN A 410 -17.41 -21.45 5.80
CA GLN A 410 -17.75 -20.05 6.00
C GLN A 410 -18.98 -19.66 5.15
N THR A 411 -19.86 -18.80 5.67
CA THR A 411 -21.06 -18.29 4.96
C THR A 411 -20.84 -16.92 4.32
N THR A 412 -19.61 -16.42 4.36
CA THR A 412 -19.17 -15.19 3.73
C THR A 412 -17.88 -15.43 2.96
N ILE A 413 -17.64 -14.64 1.91
CA ILE A 413 -16.32 -14.49 1.31
C ILE A 413 -15.77 -13.12 1.68
N ALA A 414 -14.45 -13.02 1.82
CA ALA A 414 -13.75 -11.75 1.96
C ALA A 414 -13.08 -11.37 0.64
N PHE A 415 -13.14 -10.09 0.29
CA PHE A 415 -12.56 -9.55 -0.92
C PHE A 415 -11.90 -8.20 -0.64
N THR A 416 -10.86 -7.87 -1.40
CA THR A 416 -10.27 -6.54 -1.48
C THR A 416 -11.16 -5.69 -2.38
N SER A 417 -11.60 -4.53 -1.91
CA SER A 417 -12.33 -3.55 -2.73
C SER A 417 -11.40 -2.57 -3.44
N LEU A 418 -11.93 -1.79 -4.39
CA LEU A 418 -11.13 -0.86 -5.19
C LEU A 418 -10.42 0.21 -4.35
N ASP A 419 -10.92 0.56 -3.16
CA ASP A 419 -10.26 1.43 -2.17
C ASP A 419 -9.19 0.71 -1.30
N GLY A 420 -8.87 -0.54 -1.64
CA GLY A 420 -7.93 -1.37 -0.90
C GLY A 420 -8.48 -1.92 0.42
N ALA A 421 -9.71 -1.61 0.84
CA ALA A 421 -10.28 -2.14 2.07
C ALA A 421 -10.57 -3.64 1.94
N THR A 422 -10.51 -4.38 3.06
CA THR A 422 -11.05 -5.72 3.12
C THR A 422 -12.54 -5.66 3.46
N ARG A 423 -13.36 -6.18 2.56
CA ARG A 423 -14.81 -6.27 2.70
C ARG A 423 -15.27 -7.71 2.63
N SER A 424 -16.53 -7.96 2.95
CA SER A 424 -17.12 -9.29 2.84
C SER A 424 -18.56 -9.25 2.31
N THR A 425 -18.94 -10.34 1.65
CA THR A 425 -20.30 -10.58 1.16
C THR A 425 -20.75 -11.99 1.49
N VAL A 426 -22.06 -12.24 1.41
CA VAL A 426 -22.66 -13.56 1.62
C VAL A 426 -22.15 -14.52 0.55
N ALA A 427 -21.79 -15.74 0.97
CA ALA A 427 -21.27 -16.76 0.09
C ALA A 427 -22.33 -17.78 -0.32
N HIS A 428 -22.27 -18.27 -1.56
CA HIS A 428 -23.12 -19.33 -2.07
C HIS A 428 -22.32 -20.39 -2.81
N ILE A 429 -22.74 -21.65 -2.71
CA ILE A 429 -22.15 -22.76 -3.47
C ILE A 429 -22.89 -22.93 -4.79
N VAL A 430 -22.15 -22.94 -5.90
CA VAL A 430 -22.65 -23.25 -7.25
C VAL A 430 -22.77 -24.77 -7.42
N ALA A 431 -23.97 -25.29 -7.19
CA ALA A 431 -24.21 -26.72 -6.98
C ALA A 431 -23.75 -27.64 -8.14
N ASP A 432 -23.96 -27.21 -9.39
CA ASP A 432 -23.62 -27.99 -10.60
C ASP A 432 -22.13 -27.95 -10.95
N LYS A 433 -21.34 -27.12 -10.26
CA LYS A 433 -19.88 -27.00 -10.42
C LYS A 433 -19.09 -27.72 -9.31
N VAL A 434 -19.75 -28.40 -8.38
CA VAL A 434 -19.09 -29.21 -7.34
C VAL A 434 -18.48 -30.47 -7.97
N PHE A 435 -17.22 -30.76 -7.64
CA PHE A 435 -16.55 -31.97 -8.13
C PHE A 435 -15.73 -32.67 -7.02
N GLU A 436 -15.34 -33.92 -7.29
CA GLU A 436 -14.54 -34.72 -6.36
C GLU A 436 -13.05 -34.70 -6.75
N ILE A 437 -12.18 -34.49 -5.75
CA ILE A 437 -10.72 -34.58 -5.90
C ILE A 437 -10.09 -35.25 -4.67
N ASP A 438 -9.39 -36.36 -4.87
CA ASP A 438 -8.69 -37.13 -3.83
C ASP A 438 -9.53 -37.42 -2.56
N GLY A 439 -10.77 -37.89 -2.73
CA GLY A 439 -11.67 -38.20 -1.62
C GLY A 439 -12.23 -36.96 -0.89
N ARG A 440 -12.21 -35.80 -1.54
CA ARG A 440 -12.75 -34.52 -1.07
C ARG A 440 -13.74 -33.97 -2.08
N TRP A 441 -14.71 -33.19 -1.61
CA TRP A 441 -15.50 -32.31 -2.44
C TRP A 441 -14.77 -30.97 -2.59
N ALA A 442 -14.59 -30.51 -3.82
CA ALA A 442 -14.19 -29.13 -4.10
C ALA A 442 -15.47 -28.31 -4.31
N LEU A 443 -15.74 -27.39 -3.37
CA LEU A 443 -16.93 -26.54 -3.39
C LEU A 443 -16.60 -25.22 -4.09
N PRO A 444 -17.32 -24.83 -5.16
CA PRO A 444 -17.19 -23.52 -5.78
C PRO A 444 -17.97 -22.49 -4.96
N LEU A 445 -17.26 -21.72 -4.14
CA LEU A 445 -17.87 -20.75 -3.25
C LEU A 445 -17.79 -19.35 -3.87
N MET A 446 -18.94 -18.72 -4.14
CA MET A 446 -19.04 -17.43 -4.81
C MET A 446 -19.66 -16.35 -3.92
N GLY A 447 -19.21 -15.11 -4.09
CA GLY A 447 -19.77 -13.96 -3.40
C GLY A 447 -21.05 -13.47 -4.05
N ARG A 448 -22.07 -13.19 -3.24
CA ARG A 448 -23.28 -12.52 -3.70
C ARG A 448 -22.94 -11.10 -4.14
N GLY A 449 -23.41 -10.72 -5.33
CA GLY A 449 -23.20 -9.42 -5.93
C GLY A 449 -21.78 -9.14 -6.39
N THR A 450 -21.03 -10.21 -6.68
CA THR A 450 -19.68 -10.15 -7.23
C THR A 450 -19.52 -11.28 -8.25
N SER A 451 -18.53 -11.16 -9.12
CA SER A 451 -18.06 -12.26 -9.97
C SER A 451 -16.90 -13.04 -9.34
N LEU A 452 -16.59 -12.80 -8.06
CA LEU A 452 -15.48 -13.41 -7.34
C LEU A 452 -15.86 -14.71 -6.61
N GLY A 453 -14.91 -15.61 -6.47
CA GLY A 453 -15.10 -16.88 -5.77
C GLY A 453 -13.81 -17.62 -5.47
N GLU A 454 -13.94 -18.75 -4.78
CA GLU A 454 -12.83 -19.62 -4.43
C GLU A 454 -13.24 -21.10 -4.27
N TRP A 455 -12.26 -22.00 -4.45
CA TRP A 455 -12.44 -23.42 -4.17
C TRP A 455 -12.27 -23.72 -2.67
N VAL A 456 -13.29 -24.32 -2.04
CA VAL A 456 -13.20 -24.80 -0.65
C VAL A 456 -13.23 -26.33 -0.62
N PRO A 457 -12.11 -26.99 -0.27
CA PRO A 457 -12.08 -28.45 -0.12
C PRO A 457 -12.72 -28.91 1.19
N VAL A 458 -13.65 -29.87 1.11
CA VAL A 458 -14.31 -30.49 2.27
C VAL A 458 -14.21 -32.02 2.19
N SER A 459 -13.95 -32.66 3.34
CA SER A 459 -13.83 -34.12 3.40
C SER A 459 -15.14 -34.82 3.03
N LYS A 460 -15.10 -35.70 2.01
CA LYS A 460 -16.25 -36.50 1.57
C LYS A 460 -16.73 -37.48 2.64
N ALA A 461 -15.82 -37.96 3.50
CA ALA A 461 -16.18 -38.81 4.64
C ALA A 461 -17.13 -38.12 5.62
N THR A 462 -17.02 -36.79 5.76
CA THR A 462 -17.87 -35.98 6.62
C THR A 462 -19.13 -35.46 5.93
N VAL A 463 -19.17 -35.49 4.60
CA VAL A 463 -20.28 -35.00 3.77
C VAL A 463 -20.66 -36.06 2.72
N PRO A 464 -21.37 -37.14 3.10
CA PRO A 464 -21.71 -38.22 2.19
C PRO A 464 -22.83 -37.88 1.20
N ASP A 465 -23.73 -36.94 1.55
CA ASP A 465 -24.81 -36.44 0.71
C ASP A 465 -24.53 -34.97 0.37
N ILE A 466 -23.82 -34.75 -0.73
CA ILE A 466 -23.35 -33.42 -1.13
C ILE A 466 -24.50 -32.51 -1.57
N ASP A 467 -25.50 -33.04 -2.26
CA ASP A 467 -26.64 -32.25 -2.76
C ASP A 467 -27.48 -31.69 -1.60
N ALA A 468 -27.80 -32.54 -0.61
CA ALA A 468 -28.51 -32.10 0.58
C ALA A 468 -27.68 -31.10 1.40
N ALA A 469 -26.36 -31.33 1.49
CA ALA A 469 -25.45 -30.46 2.23
C ALA A 469 -25.33 -29.08 1.58
N VAL A 470 -25.18 -28.99 0.25
CA VAL A 470 -25.12 -27.73 -0.50
C VAL A 470 -26.43 -26.95 -0.36
N LYS A 471 -27.58 -27.61 -0.47
CA LYS A 471 -28.88 -26.95 -0.28
C LYS A 471 -29.05 -26.40 1.14
N ALA A 472 -28.64 -27.16 2.15
CA ALA A 472 -28.69 -26.72 3.55
C ALA A 472 -27.71 -25.57 3.80
N TYR A 473 -26.52 -25.61 3.18
CA TYR A 473 -25.52 -24.56 3.25
C TYR A 473 -26.04 -23.24 2.64
N ASN A 474 -26.54 -23.24 1.40
CA ASN A 474 -27.02 -22.01 0.75
C ASN A 474 -28.18 -21.38 1.53
N LYS A 475 -29.09 -22.22 2.06
CA LYS A 475 -30.14 -21.73 2.96
C LYS A 475 -29.58 -21.09 4.24
N ARG A 476 -28.57 -21.70 4.84
CA ARG A 476 -27.91 -21.15 6.05
C ARG A 476 -27.27 -19.80 5.74
N ALA A 477 -26.55 -19.68 4.63
CA ALA A 477 -25.93 -18.44 4.21
C ALA A 477 -26.97 -17.31 4.00
N ASP A 478 -28.11 -17.64 3.40
CA ASP A 478 -29.23 -16.69 3.26
C ASP A 478 -29.85 -16.30 4.61
N ASP A 479 -30.03 -17.25 5.53
CA ASP A 479 -30.60 -17.02 6.86
C ASP A 479 -29.66 -16.21 7.79
N GLU A 480 -28.34 -16.34 7.60
CA GLU A 480 -27.30 -15.62 8.35
C GLU A 480 -26.96 -14.24 7.76
N ALA A 481 -27.42 -13.95 6.54
CA ALA A 481 -27.18 -12.69 5.86
C ALA A 481 -27.70 -11.49 6.68
N PRO A 482 -26.99 -10.34 6.68
CA PRO A 482 -27.45 -9.13 7.34
C PRO A 482 -28.87 -8.73 6.89
N THR A 483 -29.71 -8.28 7.84
CA THR A 483 -31.07 -7.81 7.56
C THR A 483 -31.07 -6.34 7.13
N THR A 484 -30.33 -6.02 6.07
CA THR A 484 -30.26 -4.69 5.47
C THR A 484 -30.97 -4.70 4.13
N GLY A 485 -31.74 -3.64 3.85
CA GLY A 485 -32.45 -3.45 2.58
C GLY A 485 -31.58 -2.82 1.48
N MET A 486 -30.27 -2.72 1.71
CA MET A 486 -29.26 -2.27 0.74
C MET A 486 -28.17 -3.32 0.66
N THR A 487 -27.76 -3.65 -0.56
CA THR A 487 -26.75 -4.61 -1.00
C THR A 487 -25.32 -4.14 -0.67
N GLU A 488 -25.11 -3.40 0.42
CA GLU A 488 -23.79 -2.85 0.76
C GLU A 488 -22.87 -3.96 1.33
N PHE A 489 -21.64 -4.00 0.83
CA PHE A 489 -20.61 -4.91 1.31
C PHE A 489 -20.16 -4.57 2.74
N VAL A 490 -19.99 -5.58 3.58
CA VAL A 490 -19.62 -5.37 4.98
C VAL A 490 -18.13 -5.11 5.09
N SER A 491 -17.74 -3.91 5.53
CA SER A 491 -16.33 -3.56 5.83
C SER A 491 -15.81 -4.42 6.99
N LEU A 492 -14.70 -5.13 6.76
CA LEU A 492 -13.93 -5.80 7.81
C LEU A 492 -12.78 -4.91 8.29
N THR A 493 -12.25 -4.08 7.38
CA THR A 493 -11.26 -3.04 7.66
C THR A 493 -11.72 -1.71 7.07
N GLU A 494 -11.08 -0.62 7.49
CA GLU A 494 -11.18 0.67 6.82
C GLU A 494 -10.36 0.68 5.50
N PRO A 495 -10.59 1.65 4.59
CA PRO A 495 -9.75 1.91 3.42
C PRO A 495 -8.29 2.21 3.80
N VAL A 496 -7.38 1.99 2.85
CA VAL A 496 -5.93 2.16 3.06
C VAL A 496 -5.55 3.64 2.92
N ASP A 497 -6.01 4.47 3.86
CA ASP A 497 -5.74 5.91 3.80
C ASP A 497 -4.44 6.25 4.51
N GLN A 498 -3.49 6.76 3.71
CA GLN A 498 -2.15 7.23 4.08
C GLN A 498 -1.24 6.12 4.60
N PHE A 499 0.08 6.30 4.50
CA PHE A 499 1.04 5.53 5.30
C PHE A 499 0.47 5.40 6.70
N ALA A 500 -0.06 4.23 7.08
CA ALA A 500 -0.82 4.12 8.32
C ALA A 500 0.05 4.72 9.41
N THR A 501 -0.44 5.73 10.12
CA THR A 501 0.36 6.49 11.10
C THR A 501 1.10 5.49 11.96
N GLY A 502 2.42 5.43 11.78
CA GLY A 502 3.22 4.35 12.35
C GLY A 502 3.04 4.31 13.86
N VAL A 503 3.19 3.13 14.46
CA VAL A 503 3.13 3.03 15.91
C VAL A 503 4.37 3.70 16.47
N LYS A 504 4.18 4.84 17.13
CA LYS A 504 5.25 5.68 17.66
C LYS A 504 5.82 5.18 18.99
N GLU A 505 4.97 4.58 19.81
CA GLU A 505 5.37 4.10 21.13
C GLU A 505 5.75 2.62 21.06
N ALA A 506 6.92 2.29 21.61
CA ALA A 506 7.39 0.90 21.72
C ALA A 506 6.39 0.08 22.57
N PRO A 507 5.85 -1.05 22.06
CA PRO A 507 4.92 -1.88 22.81
C PRO A 507 5.61 -2.55 23.99
N ASP A 508 4.86 -2.70 25.09
CA ASP A 508 5.28 -3.56 26.19
C ASP A 508 5.37 -5.02 25.71
N THR A 509 6.43 -5.71 26.13
CA THR A 509 6.66 -7.12 25.81
C THR A 509 7.07 -7.91 27.05
N GLU A 510 6.61 -9.16 27.12
CA GLU A 510 7.04 -10.13 28.15
C GLU A 510 8.40 -10.78 27.83
N TYR A 511 8.89 -10.60 26.60
CA TYR A 511 10.14 -11.14 26.11
C TYR A 511 11.28 -10.14 26.31
N PRO A 512 12.51 -10.61 26.62
CA PRO A 512 13.65 -9.72 26.79
C PRO A 512 14.02 -9.01 25.47
N ILE A 513 14.40 -7.74 25.59
CA ILE A 513 14.85 -6.89 24.50
C ILE A 513 16.37 -6.68 24.62
N PHE A 514 17.07 -6.83 23.50
CA PHE A 514 18.51 -6.66 23.36
C PHE A 514 18.84 -5.61 22.30
N GLY A 515 19.93 -4.87 22.53
CA GLY A 515 20.46 -3.85 21.63
C GLY A 515 21.57 -3.04 22.30
N SER A 516 22.49 -2.54 21.47
CA SER A 516 23.65 -1.71 21.81
C SER A 516 23.25 -0.27 22.14
N ASN A 517 22.16 0.22 21.53
CA ASN A 517 21.66 1.58 21.65
C ASN A 517 20.12 1.60 21.82
N ASP A 518 19.58 2.77 22.14
CA ASP A 518 18.14 2.91 22.43
C ASP A 518 17.26 2.77 21.18
N PHE A 519 17.76 3.11 19.98
CA PHE A 519 17.00 2.97 18.74
C PHE A 519 16.84 1.50 18.34
N SER A 520 17.92 0.71 18.41
CA SER A 520 17.84 -0.74 18.17
C SER A 520 16.92 -1.44 19.18
N LYS A 521 16.91 -1.02 20.46
CA LYS A 521 15.96 -1.55 21.46
C LYS A 521 14.52 -1.16 21.17
N PHE A 522 14.30 0.07 20.71
CA PHE A 522 12.98 0.54 20.28
C PHE A 522 12.44 -0.33 19.14
N LEU A 523 13.23 -0.53 18.08
CA LEU A 523 12.85 -1.39 16.96
C LEU A 523 12.67 -2.85 17.38
N ALA A 524 13.54 -3.38 18.24
CA ALA A 524 13.43 -4.74 18.76
C ALA A 524 12.11 -4.96 19.52
N ALA A 525 11.65 -4.00 20.32
CA ALA A 525 10.35 -4.07 20.98
C ALA A 525 9.20 -4.17 19.97
N HIS A 526 9.25 -3.37 18.91
CA HIS A 526 8.26 -3.41 17.83
C HIS A 526 8.29 -4.72 17.05
N PHE A 527 9.47 -5.26 16.74
CA PHE A 527 9.62 -6.53 16.01
C PHE A 527 9.11 -7.70 16.83
N ILE A 528 9.41 -7.74 18.13
CA ILE A 528 8.87 -8.73 19.06
C ILE A 528 7.35 -8.60 19.16
N ALA A 529 6.80 -7.39 19.12
CA ALA A 529 5.35 -7.16 19.14
C ALA A 529 4.66 -7.41 17.79
N HIS A 530 5.42 -7.75 16.74
CA HIS A 530 4.98 -7.88 15.36
C HIS A 530 4.27 -6.62 14.85
N THR A 531 4.87 -5.47 15.10
CA THR A 531 4.36 -4.18 14.60
C THR A 531 4.67 -4.09 13.11
N PRO A 532 3.66 -3.90 12.23
CA PRO A 532 3.89 -3.83 10.80
C PRO A 532 4.44 -2.46 10.38
N ILE A 533 4.00 -1.36 10.99
CA ILE A 533 4.46 0.00 10.64
C ILE A 533 4.86 0.74 11.92
N ILE A 534 6.08 1.22 11.96
CA ILE A 534 6.74 1.84 13.12
C ILE A 534 7.06 3.29 12.75
N ASP A 535 6.61 4.25 13.56
CA ASP A 535 7.03 5.64 13.40
C ASP A 535 8.43 5.79 14.01
N ILE A 536 9.39 6.17 13.18
CA ILE A 536 10.80 6.37 13.55
C ILE A 536 11.22 7.84 13.46
N SER A 537 10.27 8.77 13.29
CA SER A 537 10.53 10.20 13.09
C SER A 537 11.32 10.85 14.23
N GLU A 538 11.22 10.33 15.45
CA GLU A 538 11.99 10.83 16.60
C GLU A 538 13.48 10.41 16.57
N TRP A 539 13.85 9.45 15.73
CA TRP A 539 15.16 8.83 15.72
C TRP A 539 16.07 9.34 14.59
N ILE A 540 15.51 9.78 13.46
CA ILE A 540 16.27 10.11 12.23
C ILE A 540 17.37 11.15 12.43
N ASP A 541 17.07 12.21 13.21
CA ASP A 541 17.99 13.34 13.42
C ASP A 541 18.64 13.31 14.80
N LYS A 542 18.45 12.22 15.55
CA LYS A 542 18.88 12.14 16.94
C LYS A 542 20.40 11.91 16.99
N PRO A 543 21.21 12.86 17.50
CA PRO A 543 22.65 12.75 17.45
C PRO A 543 23.17 11.50 18.17
N GLY A 544 24.01 10.72 17.47
CA GLY A 544 24.63 9.50 18.00
C GLY A 544 23.78 8.23 17.87
N MET A 545 22.62 8.29 17.21
CA MET A 545 21.89 7.09 16.79
C MET A 545 22.42 6.59 15.44
N PRO A 546 22.38 5.26 15.20
CA PRO A 546 22.73 4.70 13.90
C PRO A 546 21.65 4.96 12.85
N GLU A 547 21.97 4.68 11.59
CA GLU A 547 21.00 4.68 10.50
C GLU A 547 19.87 3.66 10.78
N ALA A 548 18.67 3.94 10.27
CA ALA A 548 17.48 3.15 10.57
C ALA A 548 17.63 1.66 10.23
N MET A 549 18.22 1.34 9.07
CA MET A 549 18.43 -0.05 8.67
C MET A 549 19.53 -0.74 9.49
N ASP A 550 20.59 -0.02 9.87
CA ASP A 550 21.62 -0.54 10.78
C ASP A 550 21.02 -0.88 12.16
N ALA A 551 20.19 0.02 12.70
CA ALA A 551 19.44 -0.20 13.93
C ALA A 551 18.50 -1.42 13.83
N ALA A 552 17.80 -1.56 12.69
CA ALA A 552 16.86 -2.64 12.41
C ALA A 552 17.54 -3.99 12.28
N TYR A 553 18.66 -4.08 11.56
CA TYR A 553 19.36 -5.35 11.44
C TYR A 553 19.93 -5.81 12.77
N GLU A 554 20.50 -4.92 13.57
CA GLU A 554 20.90 -5.25 14.94
C GLU A 554 19.69 -5.74 15.76
N ALA A 555 18.56 -5.01 15.72
CA ALA A 555 17.34 -5.39 16.40
C ALA A 555 16.85 -6.79 15.98
N MET A 556 16.90 -7.11 14.69
CA MET A 556 16.53 -8.42 14.17
C MET A 556 17.49 -9.52 14.63
N TYR A 557 18.80 -9.34 14.46
CA TYR A 557 19.80 -10.37 14.73
C TYR A 557 20.01 -10.66 16.22
N GLN A 558 19.94 -9.63 17.07
CA GLN A 558 20.23 -9.79 18.50
C GLN A 558 19.01 -10.20 19.33
N ASN A 559 17.81 -10.23 18.74
CA ASN A 559 16.57 -10.56 19.45
C ASN A 559 15.95 -11.87 18.94
N PRO A 560 16.20 -13.02 19.59
CA PRO A 560 15.70 -14.32 19.11
C PRO A 560 14.18 -14.47 19.19
N TYR A 561 13.48 -13.52 19.81
CA TYR A 561 12.01 -13.45 19.86
C TYR A 561 11.42 -12.57 18.76
N ALA A 562 12.22 -11.80 18.03
CA ALA A 562 11.79 -11.14 16.79
C ALA A 562 11.77 -12.19 15.67
N ILE A 563 10.67 -12.95 15.59
CA ILE A 563 10.58 -14.12 14.72
C ILE A 563 9.86 -13.82 13.42
N SER A 564 10.21 -14.58 12.38
CA SER A 564 9.46 -14.62 11.12
C SER A 564 9.39 -13.28 10.36
N LEU A 565 10.34 -12.36 10.62
CA LEU A 565 10.55 -11.19 9.77
C LEU A 565 10.96 -11.65 8.37
N LYS A 566 10.29 -11.13 7.35
CA LYS A 566 10.52 -11.46 5.94
C LYS A 566 11.10 -10.28 5.17
N GLY A 567 10.72 -9.05 5.50
CA GLY A 567 11.22 -7.85 4.84
C GLY A 567 11.10 -6.60 5.71
N MET A 568 11.90 -5.58 5.42
CA MET A 568 11.81 -4.27 6.07
C MET A 568 12.11 -3.18 5.05
N GLN A 569 11.44 -2.03 5.17
CA GLN A 569 11.67 -0.87 4.33
C GLN A 569 11.47 0.42 5.14
N VAL A 570 12.26 1.44 4.86
CA VAL A 570 12.05 2.80 5.39
C VAL A 570 11.42 3.64 4.29
N ASN A 571 10.43 4.48 4.65
CA ASN A 571 9.82 5.38 3.69
C ASN A 571 10.81 6.46 3.21
N ASN A 572 10.52 7.13 2.10
CA ASN A 572 11.43 8.14 1.53
C ASN A 572 11.69 9.32 2.47
N ALA A 573 10.73 9.66 3.33
CA ALA A 573 10.89 10.71 4.33
C ALA A 573 11.80 10.27 5.50
N GLY A 574 12.19 9.00 5.59
CA GLY A 574 12.93 8.44 6.71
C GLY A 574 12.13 8.28 8.00
N THR A 575 10.88 8.75 8.05
CA THR A 575 10.08 8.90 9.27
C THR A 575 9.31 7.64 9.69
N ALA A 576 9.21 6.63 8.83
CA ALA A 576 8.51 5.39 9.16
C ALA A 576 9.23 4.16 8.61
N MET A 577 9.20 3.07 9.37
CA MET A 577 9.70 1.76 8.98
C MET A 577 8.56 0.76 8.89
N THR A 578 8.45 0.10 7.74
CA THR A 578 7.56 -1.05 7.58
C THR A 578 8.32 -2.36 7.75
N VAL A 579 7.68 -3.33 8.39
CA VAL A 579 8.17 -4.69 8.62
C VAL A 579 7.15 -5.70 8.09
N GLU A 580 7.58 -6.54 7.16
CA GLU A 580 6.82 -7.66 6.63
C GLU A 580 7.12 -8.94 7.44
N TYR A 581 6.07 -9.70 7.75
CA TYR A 581 6.16 -10.94 8.51
C TYR A 581 5.62 -12.12 7.71
N THR A 582 6.21 -13.29 7.93
CA THR A 582 5.84 -14.53 7.20
C THR A 582 4.46 -15.07 7.60
N PHE A 583 4.01 -14.76 8.82
CA PHE A 583 2.82 -15.34 9.43
C PHE A 583 1.94 -14.28 10.06
N THR A 584 0.68 -14.62 10.33
CA THR A 584 -0.22 -13.72 11.08
C THR A 584 0.27 -13.55 12.51
N LYS A 585 -0.03 -12.39 13.11
CA LYS A 585 0.34 -12.05 14.50
C LYS A 585 -0.04 -13.15 15.49
N LYS A 586 -1.21 -13.76 15.34
CA LYS A 586 -1.69 -14.86 16.21
C LYS A 586 -0.78 -16.09 16.13
N VAL A 587 -0.35 -16.48 14.93
CA VAL A 587 0.55 -17.63 14.74
C VAL A 587 1.92 -17.33 15.34
N MET A 588 2.46 -16.13 15.08
CA MET A 588 3.77 -15.74 15.62
C MET A 588 3.74 -15.62 17.16
N SER A 589 2.70 -15.07 17.77
CA SER A 589 2.58 -15.03 19.23
C SER A 589 2.54 -16.44 19.85
N GLN A 590 1.93 -17.42 19.19
CA GLN A 590 1.98 -18.82 19.63
C GLN A 590 3.40 -19.38 19.53
N MET A 591 4.09 -19.14 18.41
CA MET A 591 5.46 -19.58 18.18
C MET A 591 6.44 -18.97 19.18
N GLN A 592 6.30 -17.68 19.50
CA GLN A 592 7.09 -16.98 20.53
C GLN A 592 6.88 -17.60 21.91
N SER A 593 5.63 -17.88 22.29
CA SER A 593 5.31 -18.47 23.59
C SER A 593 5.91 -19.87 23.75
N GLU A 594 5.81 -20.70 22.71
CA GLU A 594 6.40 -22.05 22.69
C GLU A 594 7.92 -22.00 22.77
N LEU A 595 8.55 -21.10 22.01
CA LEU A 595 9.99 -20.83 22.05
C LEU A 595 10.43 -20.42 23.47
N PHE A 596 9.76 -19.43 24.06
CA PHE A 596 10.08 -18.91 25.38
C PHE A 596 9.96 -19.98 26.46
N ALA A 597 8.87 -20.76 26.45
CA ALA A 597 8.68 -21.88 27.37
C ALA A 597 9.79 -22.94 27.23
N LYS A 598 10.21 -23.22 25.98
CA LYS A 598 11.30 -24.17 25.70
C LYS A 598 12.65 -23.67 26.20
N VAL A 599 12.98 -22.40 25.96
CA VAL A 599 14.21 -21.76 26.45
C VAL A 599 14.32 -21.89 27.96
N LYS A 600 13.28 -21.46 28.70
CA LYS A 600 13.24 -21.55 30.17
C LYS A 600 13.43 -22.98 30.68
N LYS A 601 12.82 -23.96 30.00
CA LYS A 601 12.96 -25.37 30.34
C LYS A 601 14.40 -25.85 30.17
N VAL A 602 15.02 -25.59 29.02
CA VAL A 602 16.37 -26.07 28.71
C VAL A 602 17.39 -25.44 29.64
N VAL A 603 17.36 -24.11 29.85
CA VAL A 603 18.28 -23.43 30.76
C VAL A 603 18.17 -23.97 32.17
N LYS A 604 16.95 -24.20 32.67
CA LYS A 604 16.74 -24.84 33.98
C LYS A 604 17.38 -26.22 34.06
N ASP A 605 17.23 -27.03 33.02
CA ASP A 605 17.66 -28.43 32.98
C ASP A 605 19.19 -28.58 32.87
N VAL A 606 19.88 -27.69 32.12
CA VAL A 606 21.32 -27.88 31.81
C VAL A 606 22.25 -26.73 32.17
N ALA A 607 21.74 -25.53 32.45
CA ALA A 607 22.55 -24.31 32.65
C ALA A 607 22.14 -23.47 33.87
N SER A 608 21.43 -24.07 34.84
CA SER A 608 20.91 -23.37 36.03
C SER A 608 21.97 -22.97 37.07
N SER A 609 23.19 -23.51 36.96
CA SER A 609 24.31 -23.18 37.86
C SER A 609 25.66 -23.48 37.23
N GLY A 610 26.73 -22.93 37.81
CA GLY A 610 28.11 -23.09 37.33
C GLY A 610 28.69 -21.80 36.77
N SER A 611 29.95 -21.86 36.33
CA SER A 611 30.62 -20.76 35.63
C SER A 611 30.06 -20.61 34.22
N ASP A 612 30.23 -19.43 33.63
CA ASP A 612 29.71 -19.14 32.29
C ASP A 612 30.27 -20.10 31.24
N ALA A 613 31.56 -20.45 31.29
CA ALA A 613 32.17 -21.45 30.42
C ALA A 613 31.49 -22.84 30.53
N LYS A 614 31.08 -23.25 31.74
CA LYS A 614 30.37 -24.53 31.95
C LYS A 614 28.96 -24.47 31.39
N LYS A 615 28.25 -23.36 31.59
CA LYS A 615 26.91 -23.14 31.02
C LYS A 615 26.97 -23.14 29.50
N VAL A 616 27.86 -22.36 28.87
CA VAL A 616 28.09 -22.34 27.41
C VAL A 616 28.33 -23.75 26.87
N THR A 617 29.22 -24.51 27.52
CA THR A 617 29.49 -25.90 27.12
C THR A 617 28.25 -26.78 27.23
N ALA A 618 27.48 -26.66 28.30
CA ALA A 618 26.26 -27.44 28.51
C ALA A 618 25.15 -27.10 27.49
N LEU A 619 24.98 -25.82 27.17
CA LEU A 619 24.03 -25.34 26.17
C LEU A 619 24.40 -25.83 24.76
N ASN A 620 25.66 -25.67 24.35
CA ASN A 620 26.14 -26.17 23.06
C ASN A 620 25.95 -27.68 22.94
N ASN A 621 26.35 -28.45 23.97
CA ASN A 621 26.17 -29.90 23.98
C ASN A 621 24.70 -30.31 23.92
N TRP A 622 23.79 -29.53 24.53
CA TRP A 622 22.37 -29.78 24.43
C TRP A 622 21.86 -29.57 23.01
N ILE A 623 22.25 -28.48 22.34
CA ILE A 623 21.87 -28.22 20.95
C ILE A 623 22.35 -29.36 20.04
N VAL A 624 23.65 -29.67 20.06
CA VAL A 624 24.27 -30.74 19.24
C VAL A 624 23.60 -32.11 19.45
N LYS A 625 23.04 -32.35 20.64
CA LYS A 625 22.36 -33.61 20.95
C LYS A 625 20.90 -33.66 20.48
N ASN A 626 20.24 -32.51 20.36
CA ASN A 626 18.78 -32.43 20.19
C ASN A 626 18.34 -31.83 18.85
N ALA A 627 19.29 -31.37 18.03
CA ALA A 627 19.01 -30.82 16.71
C ALA A 627 19.76 -31.55 15.60
N ALA A 628 19.29 -31.37 14.37
CA ALA A 628 19.98 -31.80 13.16
C ALA A 628 19.98 -30.68 12.12
N TYR A 629 20.97 -30.65 11.22
CA TYR A 629 21.03 -29.65 10.17
C TYR A 629 19.99 -29.86 9.06
N ASP A 630 19.23 -28.82 8.72
CA ASP A 630 18.17 -28.90 7.72
C ASP A 630 18.66 -28.71 6.28
N HIS A 631 19.27 -29.76 5.72
CA HIS A 631 19.65 -29.77 4.31
C HIS A 631 18.46 -29.69 3.35
N LYS A 632 17.24 -30.05 3.79
CA LYS A 632 16.04 -30.01 2.94
C LYS A 632 15.53 -28.58 2.83
N ALA A 633 15.40 -27.85 3.94
CA ALA A 633 15.05 -26.44 3.92
C ALA A 633 16.03 -25.66 3.04
N LEU A 634 17.34 -25.87 3.23
CA LEU A 634 18.36 -25.20 2.42
C LEU A 634 18.23 -25.51 0.92
N ALA A 635 17.97 -26.77 0.55
CA ALA A 635 17.80 -27.18 -0.85
C ALA A 635 16.46 -26.73 -1.47
N ASN A 636 15.52 -26.23 -0.68
CA ASN A 636 14.21 -25.74 -1.11
C ASN A 636 14.03 -24.23 -0.88
N LYS A 637 15.07 -23.53 -0.40
CA LYS A 637 15.05 -22.09 -0.10
C LYS A 637 14.46 -21.28 -1.26
N ASP A 638 14.84 -21.62 -2.49
CA ASP A 638 14.49 -20.86 -3.71
C ASP A 638 13.47 -21.58 -4.60
N LYS A 639 12.77 -22.61 -4.09
CA LYS A 639 11.86 -23.47 -4.88
C LYS A 639 10.37 -23.16 -4.72
N GLY A 640 9.99 -22.25 -3.83
CA GLY A 640 8.58 -21.83 -3.72
C GLY A 640 8.13 -20.98 -4.91
N PHE A 641 6.82 -20.83 -5.04
CA PHE A 641 6.21 -19.88 -5.98
C PHE A 641 6.75 -18.48 -5.64
N PHE A 642 7.35 -17.78 -6.61
CA PHE A 642 8.06 -16.50 -6.43
C PHE A 642 9.29 -16.52 -5.49
N GLY A 643 9.98 -17.66 -5.33
CA GLY A 643 11.23 -17.70 -4.53
C GLY A 643 11.03 -17.63 -3.02
N ALA A 644 9.79 -17.75 -2.54
CA ALA A 644 9.49 -17.86 -1.11
C ALA A 644 9.91 -19.22 -0.55
N VAL A 645 10.42 -19.24 0.69
CA VAL A 645 10.65 -20.49 1.44
C VAL A 645 9.28 -21.16 1.70
N PRO A 646 9.07 -22.43 1.30
CA PRO A 646 7.82 -23.12 1.58
C PRO A 646 7.46 -23.08 3.07
N VAL A 647 6.18 -22.87 3.38
CA VAL A 647 5.69 -22.62 4.74
C VAL A 647 6.07 -23.73 5.73
N GLU A 648 6.23 -24.97 5.24
CA GLU A 648 6.69 -26.12 6.01
C GLU A 648 8.14 -26.00 6.53
N TYR A 649 8.93 -25.09 5.97
CA TYR A 649 10.32 -24.81 6.38
C TYR A 649 10.49 -23.46 7.08
N ALA A 650 9.40 -22.76 7.40
CA ALA A 650 9.46 -21.38 7.92
C ALA A 650 10.24 -21.25 9.25
N ASN A 651 10.33 -22.31 10.04
CA ASN A 651 11.10 -22.32 11.29
C ASN A 651 12.59 -22.57 11.10
N ALA A 652 13.03 -23.01 9.91
CA ALA A 652 14.40 -23.46 9.70
C ALA A 652 15.45 -22.35 9.86
N TRP A 653 15.04 -21.07 9.81
CA TRP A 653 15.89 -19.89 10.05
C TRP A 653 15.59 -19.17 11.39
N ASN A 654 14.61 -19.61 12.17
CA ASN A 654 14.25 -19.04 13.48
C ASN A 654 14.75 -19.94 14.62
N ALA A 655 14.87 -19.44 15.85
CA ALA A 655 15.25 -20.27 17.01
C ALA A 655 14.30 -21.48 17.24
N ASN A 656 13.05 -21.36 16.79
CA ASN A 656 12.05 -22.44 16.83
C ASN A 656 12.51 -23.72 16.12
N GLY A 657 13.22 -23.62 14.99
CA GLY A 657 13.70 -24.80 14.26
C GLY A 657 14.53 -25.73 15.15
N VAL A 658 15.61 -25.22 15.73
CA VAL A 658 16.49 -25.99 16.62
C VAL A 658 15.83 -26.32 17.97
N LEU A 659 15.12 -25.39 18.62
CA LEU A 659 14.62 -25.60 19.98
C LEU A 659 13.30 -26.38 20.06
N VAL A 660 12.39 -26.15 19.11
CA VAL A 660 11.04 -26.72 19.10
C VAL A 660 10.97 -27.89 18.13
N ASP A 661 11.40 -27.70 16.88
CA ASP A 661 11.26 -28.72 15.82
C ASP A 661 12.41 -29.74 15.83
N GLY A 662 13.56 -29.39 16.43
CA GLY A 662 14.77 -30.21 16.44
C GLY A 662 15.51 -30.24 15.09
N VAL A 663 15.23 -29.29 14.20
CA VAL A 663 15.83 -29.21 12.86
C VAL A 663 15.90 -27.77 12.38
N GLY A 664 17.05 -27.33 11.86
CA GLY A 664 17.23 -25.96 11.37
C GLY A 664 18.56 -25.75 10.65
N VAL A 665 18.78 -24.57 10.07
CA VAL A 665 20.06 -24.19 9.44
C VAL A 665 20.89 -23.27 10.36
N CYS A 666 22.06 -22.81 9.89
CA CYS A 666 23.02 -22.05 10.70
C CYS A 666 22.40 -20.91 11.52
N ALA A 667 21.53 -20.10 10.92
CA ALA A 667 20.79 -19.04 11.63
C ALA A 667 19.96 -19.56 12.80
N SER A 668 19.23 -20.66 12.63
CA SER A 668 18.43 -21.27 13.70
C SER A 668 19.29 -21.75 14.87
N TYR A 669 20.48 -22.33 14.59
CA TYR A 669 21.44 -22.71 15.64
C TYR A 669 21.95 -21.49 16.41
N ALA A 670 22.32 -20.42 15.69
CA ALA A 670 22.85 -19.21 16.29
C ALA A 670 21.81 -18.49 17.16
N TYR A 671 20.56 -18.38 16.68
CA TYR A 671 19.46 -17.78 17.46
C TYR A 671 19.06 -18.65 18.64
N ALA A 672 19.01 -19.98 18.49
CA ALA A 672 18.73 -20.91 19.57
C ALA A 672 19.78 -20.81 20.69
N PHE A 673 21.06 -20.80 20.32
CA PHE A 673 22.14 -20.65 21.28
C PHE A 673 22.09 -19.26 21.94
N ASN A 674 21.84 -18.20 21.19
CA ASN A 674 21.68 -16.85 21.73
C ASN A 674 20.55 -16.76 22.76
N ALA A 675 19.35 -17.27 22.44
CA ALA A 675 18.21 -17.29 23.36
C ALA A 675 18.53 -18.02 24.67
N LEU A 676 19.17 -19.20 24.58
CA LEU A 676 19.56 -19.99 25.74
C LEU A 676 20.65 -19.32 26.58
N ALA A 677 21.67 -18.75 25.95
CA ALA A 677 22.77 -18.09 26.64
C ALA A 677 22.30 -16.82 27.36
N ASN A 678 21.49 -15.99 26.69
CA ASN A 678 20.87 -14.82 27.30
C ASN A 678 20.02 -15.19 28.52
N ASP A 679 19.16 -16.21 28.43
CA ASP A 679 18.34 -16.67 29.56
C ASP A 679 19.17 -17.28 30.70
N ALA A 680 20.33 -17.85 30.38
CA ALA A 680 21.30 -18.34 31.37
C ALA A 680 22.17 -17.24 32.02
N GLY A 681 21.96 -15.98 31.62
CA GLY A 681 22.67 -14.80 32.11
C GLY A 681 24.07 -14.62 31.54
N ILE A 682 24.32 -15.09 30.31
CA ILE A 682 25.60 -15.00 29.61
C ILE A 682 25.45 -13.93 28.52
N GLU A 683 26.32 -12.92 28.52
CA GLU A 683 26.37 -11.93 27.44
C GLU A 683 26.73 -12.64 26.12
N THR A 684 25.86 -12.51 25.12
CA THR A 684 25.98 -13.19 23.84
C THR A 684 25.48 -12.30 22.71
N VAL A 685 26.09 -12.44 21.53
CA VAL A 685 25.65 -11.80 20.30
C VAL A 685 25.59 -12.81 19.16
N VAL A 686 24.68 -12.60 18.22
CA VAL A 686 24.65 -13.32 16.95
C VAL A 686 25.54 -12.59 15.95
N ILE A 687 26.38 -13.34 15.25
CA ILE A 687 27.25 -12.85 14.19
C ILE A 687 26.78 -13.43 12.86
N VAL A 688 26.78 -12.61 11.83
CA VAL A 688 26.57 -13.02 10.43
C VAL A 688 27.80 -12.64 9.62
N GLY A 689 28.12 -13.45 8.63
CA GLY A 689 29.22 -13.16 7.71
C GLY A 689 29.45 -14.30 6.71
N ASP A 690 30.57 -14.25 6.01
CA ASP A 690 30.89 -15.19 4.94
C ASP A 690 31.97 -16.18 5.34
N VAL A 691 31.71 -17.46 5.10
CA VAL A 691 32.74 -18.50 5.11
C VAL A 691 33.36 -18.56 3.71
N VAL A 692 34.69 -18.43 3.62
CA VAL A 692 35.44 -18.23 2.37
C VAL A 692 35.15 -19.29 1.28
N ASN A 693 34.75 -20.51 1.66
CA ASN A 693 34.36 -21.57 0.73
C ASN A 693 32.96 -22.16 1.04
N GLY A 694 32.09 -21.40 1.71
CA GLY A 694 30.79 -21.88 2.19
C GLY A 694 29.63 -20.90 2.01
N GLY A 695 29.93 -19.62 1.71
CA GLY A 695 28.93 -18.56 1.62
C GLY A 695 28.47 -18.06 2.99
N LEU A 696 27.32 -17.38 3.00
CA LEU A 696 26.72 -16.78 4.20
C LEU A 696 26.53 -17.81 5.33
N HIS A 697 26.93 -17.41 6.53
CA HIS A 697 26.89 -18.23 7.73
C HIS A 697 26.57 -17.39 8.96
N ALA A 698 26.01 -18.02 9.99
CA ALA A 698 25.69 -17.37 11.25
C ALA A 698 26.24 -18.20 12.43
N TRP A 699 26.80 -17.51 13.42
CA TRP A 699 27.35 -18.09 14.66
C TRP A 699 27.19 -17.10 15.83
N ASN A 700 27.82 -17.38 16.97
CA ASN A 700 27.74 -16.51 18.14
C ASN A 700 29.10 -16.08 18.65
N LYS A 701 29.12 -14.95 19.36
CA LYS A 701 30.18 -14.63 20.33
C LYS A 701 29.58 -14.55 21.72
N VAL A 702 30.31 -15.04 22.71
CA VAL A 702 29.94 -15.03 24.12
C VAL A 702 31.06 -14.45 24.95
N LYS A 703 30.70 -13.69 25.98
CA LYS A 703 31.66 -13.11 26.91
C LYS A 703 31.91 -14.06 28.07
N ILE A 704 33.14 -14.50 28.21
CA ILE A 704 33.59 -15.43 29.25
C ILE A 704 34.72 -14.77 30.02
N ASP A 705 34.54 -14.64 31.33
CA ASP A 705 35.51 -14.00 32.23
C ASP A 705 36.00 -12.63 31.72
N GLY A 706 35.09 -11.86 31.10
CA GLY A 706 35.34 -10.52 30.56
C GLY A 706 35.91 -10.47 29.15
N THR A 707 36.16 -11.61 28.49
CA THR A 707 36.72 -11.70 27.14
C THR A 707 35.71 -12.30 26.17
N TRP A 708 35.56 -11.72 24.98
CA TRP A 708 34.73 -12.29 23.92
C TRP A 708 35.39 -13.50 23.29
N THR A 709 34.61 -14.56 23.08
CA THR A 709 35.02 -15.80 22.42
C THR A 709 33.92 -16.26 21.47
N ALA A 710 34.28 -16.88 20.35
CA ALA A 710 33.35 -17.38 19.35
C ALA A 710 32.83 -18.79 19.68
N VAL A 711 31.57 -19.04 19.34
CA VAL A 711 30.87 -20.32 19.45
C VAL A 711 30.09 -20.58 18.17
N ASP A 712 30.35 -21.70 17.50
CA ASP A 712 29.63 -22.13 16.30
C ASP A 712 28.94 -23.49 16.57
N SER A 713 27.72 -23.43 17.10
CA SER A 713 26.96 -24.64 17.46
C SER A 713 26.59 -25.49 16.24
N THR A 714 26.47 -24.90 15.05
CA THR A 714 26.23 -25.66 13.81
C THR A 714 27.43 -26.52 13.46
N TRP A 715 28.65 -25.97 13.52
CA TRP A 715 29.85 -26.73 13.16
C TRP A 715 30.32 -27.66 14.29
N ASN A 716 29.91 -27.36 15.53
CA ASN A 716 30.03 -28.29 16.65
C ASN A 716 29.05 -29.47 16.55
N ASP A 717 27.98 -29.37 15.77
CA ASP A 717 27.13 -30.50 15.33
C ASP A 717 27.83 -31.32 14.24
N SER A 718 28.99 -31.88 14.60
CA SER A 718 29.78 -32.73 13.73
C SER A 718 30.52 -33.79 14.55
N PRO A 719 30.99 -34.89 13.91
CA PRO A 719 31.79 -35.90 14.61
C PRO A 719 33.08 -35.35 15.26
N ALA A 720 33.54 -34.18 14.81
CA ALA A 720 34.73 -33.53 15.36
C ALA A 720 34.49 -32.88 16.74
N GLY A 721 33.22 -32.62 17.12
CA GLY A 721 32.75 -32.21 18.45
C GLY A 721 33.43 -30.98 19.08
N ASN A 722 32.66 -29.94 19.43
CA ASN A 722 33.12 -28.75 20.20
C ASN A 722 34.40 -28.06 19.70
N ARG A 723 34.81 -28.29 18.45
CA ARG A 723 36.02 -27.72 17.84
C ARG A 723 35.97 -26.19 17.78
N TYR A 724 34.78 -25.62 17.69
CA TYR A 724 34.52 -24.18 17.57
C TYR A 724 33.72 -23.71 18.79
N LEU A 725 34.14 -24.10 19.99
CA LEU A 725 33.51 -23.73 21.25
C LEU A 725 34.46 -22.86 22.08
N MET A 726 34.11 -21.58 22.24
CA MET A 726 34.88 -20.57 22.99
C MET A 726 36.31 -20.37 22.43
N ILE A 727 36.41 -20.18 21.11
CA ILE A 727 37.68 -19.92 20.40
C ILE A 727 37.84 -18.43 20.09
N THR A 728 39.02 -18.02 19.65
CA THR A 728 39.29 -16.70 19.07
C THR A 728 38.94 -16.66 17.57
N ASP A 729 38.74 -15.46 17.03
CA ASP A 729 38.42 -15.26 15.61
C ASP A 729 39.57 -15.77 14.72
N ALA A 730 40.82 -15.64 15.17
CA ALA A 730 42.01 -16.13 14.46
C ALA A 730 42.11 -17.67 14.40
N GLU A 731 41.39 -18.39 15.27
CA GLU A 731 41.38 -19.86 15.28
C GLU A 731 40.44 -20.45 14.21
N PHE A 732 39.53 -19.65 13.63
CA PHE A 732 38.80 -20.01 12.42
C PHE A 732 39.75 -20.10 11.22
N SER A 733 40.19 -21.32 10.91
CA SER A 733 41.23 -21.59 9.92
C SER A 733 40.83 -22.68 8.93
N GLY A 734 41.52 -22.72 7.79
CA GLY A 734 41.26 -23.69 6.72
C GLY A 734 39.87 -23.49 6.11
N SER A 735 39.06 -24.56 6.04
CA SER A 735 37.69 -24.46 5.55
C SER A 735 36.77 -23.62 6.44
N ALA A 736 37.19 -23.33 7.69
CA ALA A 736 36.44 -22.51 8.63
C ALA A 736 36.72 -21.01 8.55
N LEU A 737 37.70 -20.61 7.74
CA LEU A 737 38.08 -19.22 7.56
C LEU A 737 36.87 -18.41 7.09
N ARG A 738 36.64 -17.28 7.74
CA ARG A 738 35.45 -16.46 7.58
C ARG A 738 35.73 -14.98 7.81
N THR A 739 34.80 -14.13 7.37
CA THR A 739 34.76 -12.69 7.62
C THR A 739 33.43 -12.33 8.26
N GLU A 740 33.42 -11.32 9.12
CA GLU A 740 32.19 -10.80 9.74
C GLU A 740 31.60 -9.71 8.85
N ASP A 741 30.28 -9.77 8.66
CA ASP A 741 29.51 -8.68 8.04
C ASP A 741 29.40 -7.50 9.02
N GLN A 742 28.94 -6.34 8.54
CA GLN A 742 28.67 -5.17 9.37
C GLN A 742 27.22 -5.11 9.87
N SER A 743 26.29 -5.80 9.22
CA SER A 743 24.85 -5.75 9.49
C SER A 743 24.39 -6.36 10.82
N TRP A 744 25.20 -7.21 11.48
CA TRP A 744 24.74 -7.90 12.69
C TRP A 744 24.71 -7.02 13.94
N MET A 745 25.38 -5.87 13.92
CA MET A 745 25.47 -4.92 15.04
C MET A 745 25.79 -3.54 14.51
N SER A 746 25.26 -2.51 15.16
CA SER A 746 25.55 -1.16 14.71
C SER A 746 27.04 -0.89 14.60
N ASP A 747 27.44 -0.29 13.48
CA ASP A 747 28.83 -0.10 13.05
C ASP A 747 29.72 0.50 14.14
N THR A 748 29.15 1.40 14.95
CA THR A 748 29.83 2.08 16.05
C THR A 748 30.32 1.12 17.14
N PHE A 749 29.64 -0.02 17.31
CA PHE A 749 29.87 -0.98 18.40
C PHE A 749 30.57 -2.27 17.94
N LEU A 750 30.74 -2.52 16.64
CA LEU A 750 31.36 -3.77 16.12
C LEU A 750 32.70 -4.12 16.80
N LYS A 751 33.54 -3.10 17.04
CA LYS A 751 34.88 -3.29 17.65
C LYS A 751 34.84 -3.74 19.10
N ASP A 752 33.73 -3.53 19.80
CA ASP A 752 33.59 -3.91 21.22
C ASP A 752 33.47 -5.43 21.41
N PHE A 753 33.25 -6.17 20.32
CA PHE A 753 33.04 -7.62 20.29
C PHE A 753 34.21 -8.39 19.65
N SER A 754 35.36 -7.75 19.41
CA SER A 754 36.55 -8.45 18.92
C SER A 754 37.04 -9.46 19.96
N THR A 755 37.35 -10.69 19.53
CA THR A 755 38.05 -11.65 20.39
C THR A 755 39.50 -11.18 20.63
N GLN A 756 40.02 -11.40 21.84
CA GLN A 756 41.39 -10.98 22.23
C GLN A 756 42.41 -12.10 22.08
#